data_AF-A0A8J2SWI6-F1
#
_entry.id   AF-A0A8J2SWI6-F1
#
_cell.length_a   1.000
_cell.length_b   1.000
_cell.length_c   1.000
_cell.angle_alpha   90.00
_cell.angle_beta   90.00
_cell.angle_gamma   90.00
#
_symmetry.space_group_name_H-M   'P 1'
#
loop_
_entity.id
_entity.type
_entity.pdbx_description
1 polymer ?
#
loop_
_entity_poly.entity_id
_entity_poly.type
_entity_poly.pdbx_seq_one_letter_code
_entity_poly.pdbx_strand_id
1 'polypeptide(L)'
;MRRITALLLPLCTALAPLRHRTALKASTQPFVYDNADTLADRYAEYERVCQRACDDDEAFSQFKAQAAYQDVLEHVSYDVGRCYEHRLKIDHPSLFEDEGIREAVTLSSKLGSPSTYDYNEWGNVSPTQLRYVCVRGDMEQVCGPLTDKKIVEIGGGYGGQAQVCLAGERAAAHYRVLDLRVVQRLCRKYIQRALPPDRSKRFTTGKRFLRDHDLFQEKFDVFHSNFALSELPRKIQKPYVRLAQRTPYGFVTWNHGVHAEAMNGTEFASLMERRGREVSVADELPLTAPGNLVISWRPAPKQKKRAALATLGLRLRFYAPSLLRIATASVLPLVRRLPVKTQTDVSQLWSGCRGGSARTDLALQDWRGSGPRQQVATYEQLAFDARQRGLDVPSFLTFALSAYQQQGTTKQVPSSEAVQKAVRDGSPLLCAALQDVEGNMAGEGKLLNIYWLLRRTIDRNVPGAVAELGCNKGVTAALLQSVLRAHRPATPLHVYDSFEGLPQGTAEDPPAYQTAGAMCCSPDDVRDTFRKLDLPEPTIHKGWFASMQGEVPSQLSFAHVDGDLYASITDALELIYDRLAPGAICVVDDVTSPDLPRHGIFPGAYDACRDFLQGKPEELHVLPAPHPTIDAIGGRGGYETHAYFQKI
;
A
#
# COMPACT_ATOMS: atom_id res chain seq x y z
N MET A 1 1.39 48.97 26.27
CA MET A 1 0.52 48.10 25.43
C MET A 1 0.60 48.35 23.90
N ARG A 2 1.62 49.00 23.31
CA ARG A 2 1.71 49.19 21.83
C ARG A 2 2.89 48.50 21.13
N ARG A 3 3.60 47.58 21.81
CA ARG A 3 4.70 46.76 21.22
C ARG A 3 4.46 45.25 21.21
N ILE A 4 3.39 44.76 21.84
CA ILE A 4 3.06 43.32 21.86
C ILE A 4 2.16 42.94 20.67
N THR A 5 1.25 43.84 20.26
CA THR A 5 0.30 43.62 19.15
C THR A 5 0.96 43.60 17.76
N ALA A 6 2.18 44.12 17.61
CA ALA A 6 2.92 44.11 16.34
C ALA A 6 3.74 42.82 16.11
N LEU A 7 3.85 41.95 17.11
CA LEU A 7 4.63 40.70 17.06
C LEU A 7 3.78 39.45 16.78
N LEU A 8 2.46 39.51 16.94
CA LEU A 8 1.56 38.36 16.82
C LEU A 8 0.92 38.20 15.43
N LEU A 9 0.82 39.27 14.64
CA LEU A 9 0.23 39.20 13.29
C LEU A 9 1.09 38.48 12.22
N PRO A 10 2.44 38.54 12.27
CA PRO A 10 3.29 37.72 11.40
C PRO A 10 3.28 36.22 11.72
N LEU A 11 2.98 35.84 12.97
CA LEU A 11 2.93 34.42 13.37
C LEU A 11 1.76 33.68 12.72
N CYS A 12 0.58 34.30 12.70
CA CYS A 12 -0.62 33.69 12.12
C CYS A 12 -0.61 33.61 10.57
N THR A 13 0.28 34.36 9.91
CA THR A 13 0.41 34.33 8.43
C THR A 13 1.62 33.54 7.94
N ALA A 14 2.65 33.32 8.78
CA ALA A 14 3.78 32.43 8.46
C ALA A 14 3.45 30.92 8.57
N LEU A 15 2.34 30.56 9.22
CA LEU A 15 1.94 29.16 9.45
C LEU A 15 0.99 28.58 8.38
N ALA A 16 0.53 29.39 7.43
CA ALA A 16 -0.43 28.95 6.40
C ALA A 16 0.08 27.88 5.40
N PRO A 17 1.37 27.80 5.02
CA PRO A 17 1.86 26.79 4.06
C PRO A 17 2.62 25.61 4.72
N LEU A 18 2.40 25.34 6.02
CA LEU A 18 3.09 24.27 6.77
C LEU A 18 2.23 23.02 7.04
N ARG A 19 1.02 22.92 6.46
CA ARG A 19 0.32 21.64 6.32
C ARG A 19 0.86 20.91 5.07
N HIS A 20 1.14 19.61 5.21
CA HIS A 20 1.83 18.73 4.24
C HIS A 20 3.34 18.96 4.04
N ARG A 21 4.12 18.83 5.11
CA ARG A 21 5.54 18.37 5.05
C ARG A 21 5.90 17.41 6.19
N THR A 22 5.21 16.27 6.27
CA THR A 22 5.72 15.10 6.99
C THR A 22 6.71 14.36 6.10
N ALA A 23 7.99 14.42 6.42
CA ALA A 23 9.02 13.64 5.74
C ALA A 23 8.93 12.17 6.19
N LEU A 24 8.09 11.39 5.50
CA LEU A 24 8.07 9.94 5.64
C LEU A 24 9.41 9.36 5.16
N LYS A 25 10.05 8.53 6.00
CA LYS A 25 11.16 7.70 5.57
C LYS A 25 10.59 6.63 4.64
N ALA A 26 10.86 6.75 3.34
CA ALA A 26 10.54 5.72 2.39
C ALA A 26 11.14 4.37 2.81
N SER A 27 10.43 3.28 2.53
CA SER A 27 10.97 1.94 2.66
C SER A 27 12.25 1.81 1.81
N THR A 28 13.33 1.33 2.41
CA THR A 28 14.58 1.02 1.69
C THR A 28 14.96 -0.44 1.90
N GLN A 29 14.06 -1.35 1.56
CA GLN A 29 14.37 -2.77 1.33
C GLN A 29 14.10 -3.09 -0.15
N PRO A 30 15.12 -3.51 -0.92
CA PRO A 30 14.95 -3.88 -2.32
C PRO A 30 14.24 -5.24 -2.47
N PHE A 31 13.21 -5.32 -3.32
CA PHE A 31 12.66 -6.56 -3.86
C PHE A 31 13.65 -7.13 -4.89
N VAL A 32 14.74 -7.73 -4.41
CA VAL A 32 15.79 -8.30 -5.26
C VAL A 32 15.25 -9.58 -5.91
N TYR A 33 15.17 -9.60 -7.24
CA TYR A 33 14.98 -10.86 -7.96
C TYR A 33 16.17 -11.76 -7.70
N ASP A 34 15.91 -12.91 -7.07
CA ASP A 34 16.94 -13.88 -6.75
C ASP A 34 17.46 -14.52 -8.05
N ASN A 35 18.74 -14.27 -8.35
CA ASN A 35 19.46 -14.57 -9.60
C ASN A 35 19.16 -13.64 -10.80
N ALA A 36 20.18 -12.86 -11.20
CA ALA A 36 20.17 -12.01 -12.39
C ALA A 36 20.00 -12.79 -13.70
N ASP A 37 20.40 -14.07 -13.73
CA ASP A 37 20.26 -14.95 -14.89
C ASP A 37 18.78 -15.19 -15.24
N THR A 38 17.92 -15.41 -14.23
CA THR A 38 16.46 -15.59 -14.44
C THR A 38 15.75 -14.33 -14.93
N LEU A 39 16.30 -13.15 -14.63
CA LEU A 39 15.77 -11.89 -15.15
C LEU A 39 16.22 -11.69 -16.60
N ALA A 40 17.49 -11.98 -16.91
CA ALA A 40 18.03 -11.92 -18.27
C ALA A 40 17.31 -12.89 -19.22
N ASP A 41 17.04 -14.12 -18.78
CA ASP A 41 16.30 -15.10 -19.57
C ASP A 41 14.85 -14.66 -19.82
N ARG A 42 14.14 -14.14 -18.81
CA ARG A 42 12.78 -13.57 -18.97
C ARG A 42 12.75 -12.42 -19.98
N TYR A 43 13.66 -11.44 -19.88
CA TYR A 43 13.73 -10.37 -20.88
C TYR A 43 14.13 -10.88 -22.27
N ALA A 44 14.96 -11.93 -22.37
CA ALA A 44 15.30 -12.54 -23.66
C ALA A 44 14.09 -13.22 -24.32
N GLU A 45 13.21 -13.88 -23.55
CA GLU A 45 11.96 -14.45 -24.07
C GLU A 45 10.94 -13.38 -24.46
N TYR A 46 10.80 -12.35 -23.63
CA TYR A 46 10.04 -11.15 -23.94
C TYR A 46 10.50 -10.48 -25.25
N GLU A 47 11.82 -10.31 -25.45
CA GLU A 47 12.39 -9.79 -26.70
C GLU A 47 12.08 -10.70 -27.90
N ARG A 48 12.10 -12.03 -27.75
CA ARG A 48 11.71 -12.98 -28.81
C ARG A 48 10.22 -12.84 -29.17
N VAL A 49 9.32 -12.67 -28.20
CA VAL A 49 7.90 -12.39 -28.45
C VAL A 49 7.75 -11.06 -29.20
N CYS A 50 8.42 -10.00 -28.74
CA CYS A 50 8.41 -8.71 -29.43
C CYS A 50 8.94 -8.80 -30.87
N GLN A 51 9.99 -9.61 -31.12
CA GLN A 51 10.58 -9.77 -32.45
C GLN A 51 9.62 -10.48 -33.40
N ARG A 52 9.00 -11.58 -32.96
CA ARG A 52 7.96 -12.29 -33.74
C ARG A 52 6.78 -11.38 -34.05
N ALA A 53 6.26 -10.66 -33.05
CA ALA A 53 5.17 -9.71 -33.22
C ALA A 53 5.53 -8.51 -34.13
N CYS A 54 6.81 -8.15 -34.28
CA CYS A 54 7.24 -7.18 -35.27
C CYS A 54 7.19 -7.74 -36.70
N ASP A 55 7.74 -8.94 -36.89
CA ASP A 55 8.03 -9.50 -38.21
C ASP A 55 6.80 -10.18 -38.85
N ASP A 56 5.90 -10.70 -38.03
CA ASP A 56 4.69 -11.42 -38.44
C ASP A 56 3.42 -10.78 -37.87
N ASP A 57 2.32 -10.86 -38.61
CA ASP A 57 1.03 -10.25 -38.26
C ASP A 57 0.12 -11.22 -37.48
N GLU A 58 0.26 -12.54 -37.65
CA GLU A 58 -0.45 -13.53 -36.82
C GLU A 58 0.09 -13.48 -35.38
N ALA A 59 1.41 -13.52 -35.22
CA ALA A 59 2.09 -13.29 -33.93
C ALA A 59 1.74 -11.92 -33.32
N PHE A 60 1.58 -10.88 -34.14
CA PHE A 60 1.10 -9.57 -33.67
C PHE A 60 -0.37 -9.61 -33.18
N SER A 61 -1.20 -10.51 -33.70
CA SER A 61 -2.57 -10.65 -33.23
C SER A 61 -2.68 -11.30 -31.85
N GLN A 62 -1.65 -12.02 -31.38
CA GLN A 62 -1.69 -12.83 -30.14
C GLN A 62 -0.60 -12.50 -29.10
N PHE A 63 0.27 -11.52 -29.33
CA PHE A 63 1.47 -11.34 -28.49
C PHE A 63 1.20 -11.07 -27.00
N LYS A 64 0.07 -10.44 -26.64
CA LYS A 64 -0.32 -10.15 -25.25
C LYS A 64 -0.90 -11.36 -24.51
N ALA A 65 -1.25 -12.42 -25.23
CA ALA A 65 -1.66 -13.72 -24.65
C ALA A 65 -0.46 -14.64 -24.38
N GLN A 66 0.75 -14.29 -24.82
CA GLN A 66 1.94 -15.12 -24.61
C GLN A 66 2.42 -14.98 -23.16
N ALA A 67 2.65 -16.11 -22.46
CA ALA A 67 3.08 -16.11 -21.05
C ALA A 67 4.33 -15.24 -20.80
N ALA A 68 5.39 -15.42 -21.60
CA ALA A 68 6.61 -14.60 -21.53
C ALA A 68 6.41 -13.10 -21.85
N TYR A 69 5.24 -12.71 -22.36
CA TYR A 69 4.83 -11.30 -22.45
C TYR A 69 4.10 -10.86 -21.19
N GLN A 70 3.17 -11.70 -20.70
CA GLN A 70 2.39 -11.50 -19.47
C GLN A 70 3.28 -11.32 -18.23
N ASP A 71 4.37 -12.06 -18.15
CA ASP A 71 5.39 -11.95 -17.10
C ASP A 71 6.02 -10.53 -16.98
N VAL A 72 5.92 -9.70 -18.02
CA VAL A 72 6.51 -8.34 -18.07
C VAL A 72 5.45 -7.24 -18.18
N LEU A 73 4.38 -7.45 -18.96
CA LEU A 73 3.26 -6.51 -19.16
C LEU A 73 1.95 -7.29 -19.30
N GLU A 74 0.78 -6.69 -19.01
CA GLU A 74 -0.53 -7.37 -19.09
C GLU A 74 -0.82 -8.41 -17.98
N HIS A 75 -0.11 -8.31 -16.84
CA HIS A 75 -0.37 -9.09 -15.61
C HIS A 75 -1.31 -8.40 -14.59
N VAL A 76 -1.96 -7.28 -14.93
CA VAL A 76 -2.87 -6.61 -13.98
C VAL A 76 -4.11 -7.48 -13.79
N SER A 77 -4.50 -7.76 -12.54
CA SER A 77 -5.66 -8.61 -12.23
C SER A 77 -7.00 -7.88 -12.41
N TYR A 78 -8.10 -8.63 -12.40
CA TYR A 78 -9.46 -8.09 -12.43
C TYR A 78 -9.72 -7.12 -11.26
N ASP A 79 -9.42 -7.55 -10.03
CA ASP A 79 -9.66 -6.77 -8.80
C ASP A 79 -8.89 -5.43 -8.83
N VAL A 80 -7.63 -5.46 -9.26
CA VAL A 80 -6.81 -4.24 -9.43
C VAL A 80 -7.36 -3.37 -10.57
N GLY A 81 -7.89 -3.98 -11.64
CA GLY A 81 -8.63 -3.29 -12.69
C GLY A 81 -9.86 -2.54 -12.17
N ARG A 82 -10.64 -3.14 -11.25
CA ARG A 82 -11.80 -2.52 -10.61
C ARG A 82 -11.39 -1.33 -9.74
N CYS A 83 -10.26 -1.41 -9.05
CA CYS A 83 -9.69 -0.24 -8.36
C CYS A 83 -9.37 0.90 -9.33
N TYR A 84 -8.77 0.62 -10.49
CA TYR A 84 -8.54 1.65 -11.52
C TYR A 84 -9.85 2.20 -12.11
N GLU A 85 -10.84 1.37 -12.39
CA GLU A 85 -12.16 1.82 -12.86
C GLU A 85 -12.81 2.81 -11.87
N HIS A 86 -12.80 2.47 -10.58
CA HIS A 86 -13.32 3.33 -9.52
C HIS A 86 -12.53 4.65 -9.39
N ARG A 87 -11.18 4.58 -9.45
CA ARG A 87 -10.33 5.79 -9.49
C ARG A 87 -10.63 6.66 -10.72
N LEU A 88 -10.92 6.09 -11.88
CA LEU A 88 -11.28 6.88 -13.07
C LEU A 88 -12.59 7.65 -12.86
N LYS A 89 -13.59 7.06 -12.22
CA LYS A 89 -14.86 7.74 -11.91
C LYS A 89 -14.69 8.91 -10.93
N ILE A 90 -13.86 8.72 -9.90
CA ILE A 90 -13.72 9.69 -8.79
C ILE A 90 -12.60 10.71 -9.04
N ASP A 91 -11.38 10.25 -9.31
CA ASP A 91 -10.19 11.12 -9.43
C ASP A 91 -10.12 11.82 -10.79
N HIS A 92 -10.64 11.16 -11.84
CA HIS A 92 -10.44 11.53 -13.25
C HIS A 92 -11.72 11.50 -14.12
N PRO A 93 -12.88 12.02 -13.66
CA PRO A 93 -14.16 11.89 -14.37
C PRO A 93 -14.09 12.41 -15.82
N SER A 94 -13.34 13.49 -16.06
CA SER A 94 -13.11 14.06 -17.39
C SER A 94 -12.26 13.21 -18.34
N LEU A 95 -11.63 12.12 -17.88
CA LEU A 95 -11.04 11.07 -18.73
C LEU A 95 -11.98 9.86 -18.85
N PHE A 96 -12.80 9.60 -17.84
CA PHE A 96 -13.82 8.55 -17.86
C PHE A 96 -14.95 8.84 -18.86
N GLU A 97 -15.23 10.11 -19.13
CA GLU A 97 -16.24 10.59 -20.09
C GLU A 97 -15.67 10.87 -21.50
N ASP A 98 -14.35 10.87 -21.71
CA ASP A 98 -13.74 11.17 -23.02
C ASP A 98 -13.95 10.01 -24.01
N GLU A 99 -14.83 10.21 -25.00
CA GLU A 99 -15.18 9.21 -26.03
C GLU A 99 -13.95 8.71 -26.78
N GLY A 100 -12.99 9.58 -27.12
CA GLY A 100 -11.78 9.19 -27.83
C GLY A 100 -10.82 8.35 -26.98
N ILE A 101 -10.88 8.45 -25.65
CA ILE A 101 -10.20 7.51 -24.75
C ILE A 101 -10.95 6.17 -24.72
N ARG A 102 -12.28 6.18 -24.61
CA ARG A 102 -13.12 4.96 -24.65
C ARG A 102 -12.89 4.17 -25.95
N GLU A 103 -12.83 4.84 -27.09
CA GLU A 103 -12.49 4.24 -28.38
C GLU A 103 -11.08 3.61 -28.37
N ALA A 104 -10.06 4.34 -27.86
CA ALA A 104 -8.68 3.84 -27.82
C ALA A 104 -8.54 2.60 -26.91
N VAL A 105 -9.18 2.61 -25.74
CA VAL A 105 -9.20 1.46 -24.81
C VAL A 105 -9.92 0.27 -25.47
N THR A 106 -11.09 0.50 -26.07
CA THR A 106 -11.87 -0.53 -26.78
C THR A 106 -11.10 -1.13 -27.96
N LEU A 107 -10.34 -0.31 -28.70
CA LEU A 107 -9.50 -0.77 -29.80
C LEU A 107 -8.29 -1.57 -29.28
N SER A 108 -7.71 -1.21 -28.13
CA SER A 108 -6.65 -2.01 -27.50
C SER A 108 -7.10 -3.43 -27.15
N SER A 109 -8.35 -3.61 -26.71
CA SER A 109 -8.92 -4.94 -26.43
C SER A 109 -8.88 -5.87 -27.65
N LYS A 110 -8.87 -5.30 -28.86
CA LYS A 110 -8.87 -6.01 -30.15
C LYS A 110 -7.45 -6.23 -30.72
N LEU A 111 -6.40 -5.73 -30.06
CA LEU A 111 -5.03 -5.74 -30.56
C LEU A 111 -4.08 -6.53 -29.66
N GLY A 112 -3.61 -7.68 -30.17
CA GLY A 112 -2.64 -8.55 -29.51
C GLY A 112 -3.23 -9.61 -28.58
N SER A 113 -4.56 -9.75 -28.52
CA SER A 113 -5.30 -10.66 -27.63
C SER A 113 -4.92 -10.50 -26.15
N PRO A 114 -5.14 -9.32 -25.53
CA PRO A 114 -4.99 -9.18 -24.09
C PRO A 114 -6.07 -9.98 -23.33
N SER A 115 -5.78 -10.31 -22.07
CA SER A 115 -6.83 -10.66 -21.11
C SER A 115 -7.78 -9.47 -20.96
N THR A 116 -9.09 -9.71 -21.05
CA THR A 116 -10.14 -8.69 -20.89
C THR A 116 -11.21 -9.18 -19.94
N TYR A 117 -11.83 -8.23 -19.25
CA TYR A 117 -12.93 -8.48 -18.30
C TYR A 117 -13.95 -7.37 -18.45
N ASP A 118 -15.19 -7.62 -18.00
CA ASP A 118 -16.25 -6.63 -18.03
C ASP A 118 -16.08 -5.60 -16.91
N TYR A 119 -15.90 -4.34 -17.29
CA TYR A 119 -15.79 -3.17 -16.41
C TYR A 119 -16.98 -2.23 -16.65
N ASN A 120 -18.19 -2.80 -16.70
CA ASN A 120 -19.47 -2.09 -16.75
C ASN A 120 -19.51 -1.01 -17.86
N GLU A 121 -19.36 0.26 -17.50
CA GLU A 121 -19.38 1.40 -18.44
C GLU A 121 -18.24 1.42 -19.47
N TRP A 122 -17.17 0.63 -19.27
CA TRP A 122 -16.12 0.39 -20.25
C TRP A 122 -16.32 -0.90 -21.07
N GLY A 123 -17.21 -1.80 -20.64
CA GLY A 123 -17.37 -3.13 -21.20
C GLY A 123 -16.11 -3.99 -21.08
N ASN A 124 -15.92 -4.92 -22.03
CA ASN A 124 -14.81 -5.87 -22.02
C ASN A 124 -13.47 -5.22 -22.42
N VAL A 125 -12.66 -4.86 -21.42
CA VAL A 125 -11.36 -4.17 -21.60
C VAL A 125 -10.24 -4.79 -20.77
N SER A 126 -8.99 -4.47 -21.12
CA SER A 126 -7.82 -4.89 -20.35
C SER A 126 -7.66 -4.01 -19.09
N PRO A 127 -7.45 -4.59 -17.90
CA PRO A 127 -7.14 -3.84 -16.68
C PRO A 127 -5.87 -3.00 -16.81
N THR A 128 -4.90 -3.46 -17.60
CA THR A 128 -3.67 -2.73 -17.92
C THR A 128 -3.94 -1.43 -18.65
N GLN A 129 -5.00 -1.36 -19.47
CA GLN A 129 -5.40 -0.12 -20.14
C GLN A 129 -6.09 0.84 -19.18
N LEU A 130 -6.96 0.35 -18.27
CA LEU A 130 -7.55 1.19 -17.21
C LEU A 130 -6.45 1.81 -16.32
N ARG A 131 -5.40 1.04 -15.99
CA ARG A 131 -4.18 1.58 -15.35
C ARG A 131 -3.58 2.73 -16.15
N TYR A 132 -3.37 2.56 -17.45
CA TYR A 132 -2.74 3.61 -18.26
C TYR A 132 -3.60 4.88 -18.34
N VAL A 133 -4.94 4.78 -18.36
CA VAL A 133 -5.83 5.95 -18.27
C VAL A 133 -5.72 6.62 -16.89
N CYS A 134 -5.64 5.86 -15.80
CA CYS A 134 -5.39 6.43 -14.46
C CYS A 134 -4.05 7.16 -14.40
N VAL A 135 -2.96 6.54 -14.88
CA VAL A 135 -1.62 7.14 -14.94
C VAL A 135 -1.62 8.41 -15.79
N ARG A 136 -2.37 8.45 -16.91
CA ARG A 136 -2.58 9.67 -17.69
C ARG A 136 -3.26 10.77 -16.85
N GLY A 137 -4.30 10.42 -16.09
CA GLY A 137 -4.98 11.35 -15.19
C GLY A 137 -4.04 11.91 -14.12
N ASP A 138 -3.29 11.02 -13.47
CA ASP A 138 -2.30 11.38 -12.45
C ASP A 138 -1.18 12.28 -13.04
N MET A 139 -0.80 12.07 -14.31
CA MET A 139 0.08 12.99 -15.06
C MET A 139 -0.58 14.35 -15.35
N GLU A 140 -1.87 14.38 -15.72
CA GLU A 140 -2.63 15.63 -15.94
C GLU A 140 -2.78 16.45 -14.64
N GLN A 141 -2.91 15.80 -13.47
CA GLN A 141 -2.88 16.47 -12.16
C GLN A 141 -1.52 17.14 -11.85
N VAL A 142 -0.41 16.60 -12.38
CA VAL A 142 0.95 17.13 -12.15
C VAL A 142 1.32 18.26 -13.10
N CYS A 143 0.95 18.17 -14.38
CA CYS A 143 1.42 19.08 -15.44
C CYS A 143 0.31 19.87 -16.16
N GLY A 144 -0.95 19.69 -15.75
CA GLY A 144 -2.13 20.17 -16.47
C GLY A 144 -2.43 19.31 -17.71
N PRO A 145 -3.37 19.75 -18.57
CA PRO A 145 -3.67 19.06 -19.83
C PRO A 145 -2.43 18.79 -20.68
N LEU A 146 -2.43 17.65 -21.39
CA LEU A 146 -1.29 17.22 -22.18
C LEU A 146 -1.20 17.90 -23.56
N THR A 147 -2.23 18.66 -23.96
CA THR A 147 -2.41 19.20 -25.33
C THR A 147 -1.24 19.97 -25.93
N ASP A 148 -0.48 20.69 -25.09
CA ASP A 148 0.73 21.45 -25.44
C ASP A 148 2.04 20.70 -25.09
N LYS A 149 1.96 19.56 -24.40
CA LYS A 149 3.11 18.86 -23.80
C LYS A 149 3.78 17.89 -24.77
N LYS A 150 5.13 17.90 -24.73
CA LYS A 150 5.97 16.84 -25.29
C LYS A 150 6.39 15.87 -24.19
N ILE A 151 6.00 14.61 -24.31
CA ILE A 151 6.24 13.57 -23.32
C ILE A 151 7.38 12.66 -23.79
N VAL A 152 8.27 12.28 -22.86
CA VAL A 152 9.25 11.19 -23.06
C VAL A 152 9.05 10.11 -22.01
N GLU A 153 8.89 8.87 -22.47
CA GLU A 153 8.72 7.67 -21.65
C GLU A 153 9.96 6.77 -21.72
N ILE A 154 10.40 6.26 -20.59
CA ILE A 154 11.42 5.19 -20.50
C ILE A 154 10.70 3.86 -20.24
N GLY A 155 10.87 2.90 -21.15
CA GLY A 155 10.20 1.59 -21.10
C GLY A 155 8.72 1.68 -21.43
N GLY A 156 8.39 1.71 -22.73
CA GLY A 156 7.00 1.84 -23.21
C GLY A 156 6.32 0.51 -23.53
N GLY A 157 7.05 -0.62 -23.57
CA GLY A 157 6.49 -1.93 -23.90
C GLY A 157 5.84 -1.95 -25.28
N TYR A 158 4.55 -2.31 -25.39
CA TYR A 158 3.82 -2.19 -26.67
C TYR A 158 3.35 -0.76 -26.99
N GLY A 159 3.52 0.21 -26.08
CA GLY A 159 3.08 1.59 -26.25
C GLY A 159 1.68 1.90 -25.70
N GLY A 160 1.13 1.09 -24.77
CA GLY A 160 -0.21 1.33 -24.21
C GLY A 160 -0.37 2.70 -23.54
N GLN A 161 0.60 3.12 -22.73
CA GLN A 161 0.60 4.46 -22.12
C GLN A 161 0.66 5.57 -23.19
N ALA A 162 1.49 5.39 -24.21
CA ALA A 162 1.57 6.32 -25.34
C ALA A 162 0.26 6.40 -26.13
N GLN A 163 -0.47 5.28 -26.26
CA GLN A 163 -1.77 5.21 -26.92
C GLN A 163 -2.78 6.10 -26.19
N VAL A 164 -2.99 5.88 -24.89
CA VAL A 164 -3.97 6.66 -24.11
C VAL A 164 -3.56 8.13 -23.99
N CYS A 165 -2.27 8.45 -23.87
CA CYS A 165 -1.78 9.83 -23.84
C CYS A 165 -1.89 10.57 -25.18
N LEU A 166 -2.11 9.87 -26.30
CA LEU A 166 -2.35 10.44 -27.63
C LEU A 166 -3.82 10.33 -28.10
N ALA A 167 -4.69 9.76 -27.27
CA ALA A 167 -6.13 9.60 -27.52
C ALA A 167 -6.97 10.76 -26.94
N GLY A 168 -8.22 10.90 -27.41
CA GLY A 168 -9.16 11.87 -26.87
C GLY A 168 -8.88 13.34 -27.20
N GLU A 169 -9.63 14.22 -26.55
CA GLU A 169 -9.52 15.67 -26.78
C GLU A 169 -8.21 16.22 -26.25
N ARG A 170 -7.85 15.84 -25.00
CA ARG A 170 -6.68 16.37 -24.29
C ARG A 170 -5.34 15.68 -24.63
N ALA A 171 -5.30 14.93 -25.72
CA ALA A 171 -4.13 14.20 -26.21
C ALA A 171 -2.86 15.05 -26.38
N ALA A 172 -1.71 14.45 -26.13
CA ALA A 172 -0.42 15.11 -26.17
C ALA A 172 -0.05 15.74 -27.53
N ALA A 173 0.75 16.81 -27.49
CA ALA A 173 1.35 17.40 -28.68
C ALA A 173 2.36 16.44 -29.33
N HIS A 174 3.12 15.72 -28.51
CA HIS A 174 4.15 14.77 -28.94
C HIS A 174 4.40 13.70 -27.87
N TYR A 175 4.63 12.45 -28.28
CA TYR A 175 5.01 11.37 -27.37
C TYR A 175 6.22 10.60 -27.91
N ARG A 176 7.22 10.34 -27.07
CA ARG A 176 8.39 9.53 -27.43
C ARG A 176 8.69 8.42 -26.43
N VAL A 177 8.78 7.19 -26.93
CA VAL A 177 9.27 6.04 -26.15
C VAL A 177 10.77 5.81 -26.38
N LEU A 178 11.52 5.62 -25.29
CA LEU A 178 12.90 5.16 -25.28
C LEU A 178 12.96 3.76 -24.65
N ASP A 179 13.34 2.77 -25.45
CA ASP A 179 13.26 1.35 -25.10
C ASP A 179 14.29 0.52 -25.90
N LEU A 180 14.30 -0.79 -25.73
CA LEU A 180 15.04 -1.74 -26.58
C LEU A 180 14.62 -1.61 -28.06
N ARG A 181 15.50 -1.96 -28.99
CA ARG A 181 15.26 -1.73 -30.44
C ARG A 181 14.04 -2.50 -30.97
N VAL A 182 13.87 -3.73 -30.51
CA VAL A 182 12.74 -4.58 -30.89
C VAL A 182 11.43 -4.06 -30.29
N VAL A 183 11.45 -3.68 -29.01
CA VAL A 183 10.30 -3.09 -28.33
C VAL A 183 9.86 -1.79 -29.01
N GLN A 184 10.79 -0.89 -29.35
CA GLN A 184 10.50 0.32 -30.14
C GLN A 184 9.91 0.03 -31.54
N ARG A 185 10.22 -1.10 -32.17
CA ARG A 185 9.57 -1.52 -33.43
C ARG A 185 8.13 -1.96 -33.15
N LEU A 186 7.90 -2.74 -32.08
CA LEU A 186 6.58 -3.15 -31.64
C LEU A 186 5.71 -1.95 -31.29
N CYS A 187 6.22 -0.96 -30.52
CA CYS A 187 5.45 0.26 -30.22
C CYS A 187 4.97 0.97 -31.48
N ARG A 188 5.83 1.10 -32.51
CA ARG A 188 5.44 1.74 -33.79
C ARG A 188 4.36 0.93 -34.51
N LYS A 189 4.56 -0.39 -34.64
CA LYS A 189 3.60 -1.31 -35.28
C LYS A 189 2.24 -1.33 -34.56
N TYR A 190 2.25 -1.20 -33.23
CA TYR A 190 1.07 -1.11 -32.40
C TYR A 190 0.37 0.25 -32.53
N ILE A 191 1.07 1.36 -32.27
CA ILE A 191 0.48 2.71 -32.33
C ILE A 191 -0.08 3.06 -33.72
N GLN A 192 0.52 2.56 -34.80
CA GLN A 192 -0.01 2.72 -36.16
C GLN A 192 -1.35 2.00 -36.40
N ARG A 193 -1.65 0.94 -35.63
CA ARG A 193 -2.94 0.23 -35.65
C ARG A 193 -3.91 0.71 -34.56
N ALA A 194 -3.39 1.25 -33.46
CA ALA A 194 -4.13 1.56 -32.25
C ALA A 194 -4.59 3.03 -32.15
N LEU A 195 -4.22 3.89 -33.10
CA LEU A 195 -4.59 5.29 -33.19
C LEU A 195 -4.73 5.78 -34.65
N PRO A 196 -5.63 6.74 -34.93
CA PRO A 196 -5.77 7.31 -36.28
C PRO A 196 -4.51 8.08 -36.73
N PRO A 197 -4.30 8.27 -38.05
CA PRO A 197 -3.06 8.82 -38.61
C PRO A 197 -2.63 10.20 -38.07
N ASP A 198 -3.57 11.06 -37.66
CA ASP A 198 -3.29 12.40 -37.13
C ASP A 198 -2.76 12.38 -35.68
N ARG A 199 -3.06 11.31 -34.94
CA ARG A 199 -2.57 11.03 -33.58
C ARG A 199 -1.31 10.16 -33.62
N SER A 200 -1.30 9.08 -34.40
CA SER A 200 -0.14 8.17 -34.49
C SER A 200 1.11 8.85 -35.08
N LYS A 201 0.98 9.86 -35.95
CA LYS A 201 2.12 10.68 -36.42
C LYS A 201 2.80 11.52 -35.32
N ARG A 202 2.16 11.71 -34.16
CA ARG A 202 2.74 12.40 -32.98
C ARG A 202 3.58 11.46 -32.11
N PHE A 203 3.50 10.16 -32.36
CA PHE A 203 4.31 9.15 -31.70
C PHE A 203 5.66 8.98 -32.39
N THR A 204 6.72 8.86 -31.60
CA THR A 204 8.08 8.59 -32.10
C THR A 204 8.83 7.67 -31.14
N THR A 205 10.00 7.20 -31.57
CA THR A 205 10.90 6.41 -30.73
C THR A 205 12.31 6.99 -30.75
N GLY A 206 13.19 6.51 -29.87
CA GLY A 206 14.62 6.80 -29.89
C GLY A 206 15.32 6.42 -31.20
N LYS A 207 16.50 7.04 -31.42
CA LYS A 207 17.39 6.76 -32.56
C LYS A 207 18.23 5.49 -32.30
N ARG A 208 18.75 4.88 -33.38
CA ARG A 208 19.51 3.62 -33.39
C ARG A 208 20.68 3.55 -32.40
N PHE A 209 21.28 4.70 -32.06
CA PHE A 209 22.27 4.84 -30.99
C PHE A 209 21.91 6.05 -30.13
N LEU A 210 21.57 5.82 -28.86
CA LEU A 210 21.39 6.87 -27.85
C LEU A 210 22.76 7.31 -27.32
N ARG A 211 23.54 8.02 -28.14
CA ARG A 211 24.69 8.76 -27.61
C ARG A 211 24.15 9.89 -26.74
N ASP A 212 24.86 10.27 -25.68
CA ASP A 212 24.44 11.35 -24.77
C ASP A 212 24.04 12.62 -25.54
N HIS A 213 24.81 12.99 -26.57
CA HIS A 213 24.49 14.11 -27.45
C HIS A 213 23.09 14.04 -28.09
N ASP A 214 22.66 12.87 -28.55
CA ASP A 214 21.39 12.67 -29.26
C ASP A 214 20.17 12.69 -28.30
N LEU A 215 20.36 12.34 -27.02
CA LEU A 215 19.32 12.44 -25.97
C LEU A 215 19.03 13.89 -25.52
N PHE A 216 19.95 14.81 -25.78
CA PHE A 216 19.97 16.14 -25.14
C PHE A 216 19.71 17.33 -26.07
N GLN A 217 19.44 17.07 -27.36
CA GLN A 217 19.05 18.12 -28.32
C GLN A 217 17.58 18.53 -28.18
N GLU A 218 16.68 17.57 -27.98
CA GLU A 218 15.24 17.86 -27.85
C GLU A 218 14.87 18.27 -26.43
N LYS A 219 13.83 19.11 -26.32
CA LYS A 219 13.22 19.50 -25.06
C LYS A 219 11.89 18.76 -24.91
N PHE A 220 11.71 18.12 -23.75
CA PHE A 220 10.48 17.50 -23.34
C PHE A 220 9.94 18.22 -22.11
N ASP A 221 8.62 18.27 -21.99
CA ASP A 221 7.90 18.94 -20.92
C ASP A 221 7.61 17.98 -19.77
N VAL A 222 7.31 16.72 -20.10
CA VAL A 222 6.98 15.66 -19.14
C VAL A 222 7.93 14.49 -19.33
N PHE A 223 8.57 14.05 -18.25
CA PHE A 223 9.28 12.77 -18.19
C PHE A 223 8.38 11.71 -17.54
N HIS A 224 8.33 10.52 -18.13
CA HIS A 224 7.53 9.41 -17.64
C HIS A 224 8.30 8.08 -17.65
N SER A 225 7.92 7.17 -16.76
CA SER A 225 8.30 5.75 -16.80
C SER A 225 7.38 4.97 -15.87
N ASN A 226 6.85 3.84 -16.34
CA ASN A 226 6.13 2.89 -15.51
C ASN A 226 7.08 1.73 -15.17
N PHE A 227 7.65 1.73 -13.96
CA PHE A 227 8.60 0.75 -13.41
C PHE A 227 9.95 0.57 -14.14
N ALA A 228 10.00 0.62 -15.48
CA ALA A 228 11.20 0.32 -16.25
C ALA A 228 12.42 1.15 -15.87
N LEU A 229 12.27 2.40 -15.41
CA LEU A 229 13.41 3.18 -14.91
C LEU A 229 14.02 2.61 -13.62
N SER A 230 13.20 2.12 -12.68
CA SER A 230 13.68 1.50 -11.44
C SER A 230 14.27 0.11 -11.66
N GLU A 231 13.84 -0.57 -12.72
CA GLU A 231 14.33 -1.88 -13.18
C GLU A 231 15.67 -1.83 -13.92
N LEU A 232 16.22 -0.64 -14.20
CA LEU A 232 17.49 -0.52 -14.92
C LEU A 232 18.71 -0.52 -13.98
N PRO A 233 19.82 -1.19 -14.36
CA PRO A 233 21.10 -1.00 -13.69
C PRO A 233 21.53 0.48 -13.65
N ARG A 234 22.12 0.91 -12.53
CA ARG A 234 22.50 2.32 -12.27
C ARG A 234 23.37 2.97 -13.36
N LYS A 235 24.16 2.18 -14.09
CA LYS A 235 24.93 2.66 -15.26
C LYS A 235 24.01 3.18 -16.38
N ILE A 236 22.86 2.53 -16.59
CA ILE A 236 21.86 2.87 -17.62
C ILE A 236 20.84 3.90 -17.10
N GLN A 237 20.53 3.90 -15.79
CA GLN A 237 19.68 4.96 -15.19
C GLN A 237 20.30 6.37 -15.33
N LYS A 238 21.62 6.52 -15.19
CA LYS A 238 22.33 7.82 -15.21
C LYS A 238 21.96 8.76 -16.39
N PRO A 239 21.98 8.35 -17.67
CA PRO A 239 21.52 9.21 -18.78
C PRO A 239 20.04 9.59 -18.69
N TYR A 240 19.15 8.66 -18.29
CA TYR A 240 17.72 8.96 -18.15
C TYR A 240 17.42 9.90 -16.98
N VAL A 241 18.13 9.78 -15.85
CA VAL A 241 18.10 10.75 -14.74
C VAL A 241 18.52 12.15 -15.22
N ARG A 242 19.55 12.27 -16.07
CA ARG A 242 19.96 13.56 -16.66
C ARG A 242 18.87 14.15 -17.56
N LEU A 243 18.08 13.31 -18.24
CA LEU A 243 16.95 13.73 -19.06
C LEU A 243 15.77 14.21 -18.18
N ALA A 244 15.38 13.42 -17.18
CA ALA A 244 14.36 13.79 -16.18
C ALA A 244 14.67 15.15 -15.51
N GLN A 245 15.93 15.35 -15.10
CA GLN A 245 16.42 16.62 -14.52
C GLN A 245 16.32 17.85 -15.45
N ARG A 246 16.00 17.67 -16.74
CA ARG A 246 15.79 18.77 -17.71
C ARG A 246 14.31 19.04 -18.01
N THR A 247 13.42 18.09 -17.75
CA THR A 247 11.96 18.28 -17.91
C THR A 247 11.39 19.15 -16.77
N PRO A 248 10.45 20.08 -17.05
CA PRO A 248 9.74 20.84 -16.02
C PRO A 248 8.87 19.95 -15.13
N TYR A 249 8.21 18.94 -15.71
CA TYR A 249 7.32 18.01 -15.02
C TYR A 249 7.80 16.56 -15.16
N GLY A 250 7.34 15.69 -14.26
CA GLY A 250 7.45 14.26 -14.49
C GLY A 250 6.62 13.43 -13.52
N PHE A 251 6.42 12.17 -13.89
CA PHE A 251 5.62 11.20 -13.16
C PHE A 251 6.21 9.81 -13.41
N VAL A 252 6.65 9.12 -12.36
CA VAL A 252 7.31 7.81 -12.45
C VAL A 252 6.71 6.88 -11.42
N THR A 253 6.23 5.70 -11.83
CA THR A 253 5.98 4.60 -10.90
C THR A 253 7.29 3.85 -10.68
N TRP A 254 7.58 3.50 -9.43
CA TRP A 254 8.88 3.05 -8.98
C TRP A 254 8.74 1.78 -8.13
N ASN A 255 9.28 0.66 -8.60
CA ASN A 255 9.41 -0.56 -7.80
C ASN A 255 10.78 -0.60 -7.10
N HIS A 256 10.85 -1.26 -5.96
CA HIS A 256 12.10 -1.38 -5.22
C HIS A 256 12.87 -2.63 -5.65
N GLY A 257 14.15 -2.48 -6.01
CA GLY A 257 15.15 -3.54 -5.77
C GLY A 257 15.46 -4.53 -6.87
N VAL A 258 14.78 -4.46 -8.02
CA VAL A 258 14.97 -5.35 -9.18
C VAL A 258 16.44 -5.59 -9.55
N HIS A 259 17.31 -4.58 -9.36
CA HIS A 259 18.77 -4.77 -9.30
C HIS A 259 19.38 -4.22 -8.02
N ALA A 260 20.31 -4.97 -7.42
CA ALA A 260 21.06 -4.58 -6.22
C ALA A 260 21.88 -3.27 -6.38
N GLU A 261 22.30 -2.92 -7.60
CA GLU A 261 23.01 -1.66 -7.87
C GLU A 261 22.11 -0.47 -8.18
N ALA A 262 20.80 -0.67 -8.38
CA ALA A 262 19.88 0.37 -8.84
C ALA A 262 19.85 1.60 -7.90
N MET A 263 19.44 2.73 -8.45
CA MET A 263 18.94 3.86 -7.67
C MET A 263 17.73 3.42 -6.84
N ASN A 264 17.55 3.97 -5.65
CA ASN A 264 16.26 3.85 -4.93
C ASN A 264 15.41 5.09 -5.20
N GLY A 265 14.08 4.97 -5.01
CA GLY A 265 13.14 6.06 -5.31
C GLY A 265 13.46 7.35 -4.55
N THR A 266 13.91 7.26 -3.30
CA THR A 266 14.29 8.43 -2.49
C THR A 266 15.52 9.16 -3.04
N GLU A 267 16.53 8.42 -3.53
CA GLU A 267 17.70 8.98 -4.20
C GLU A 267 17.29 9.70 -5.50
N PHE A 268 16.39 9.10 -6.28
CA PHE A 268 15.84 9.68 -7.50
C PHE A 268 15.01 10.96 -7.23
N ALA A 269 14.10 10.93 -6.26
CA ALA A 269 13.35 12.10 -5.81
C ALA A 269 14.30 13.24 -5.39
N SER A 270 15.30 12.93 -4.56
CA SER A 270 16.33 13.87 -4.11
C SER A 270 17.15 14.48 -5.27
N LEU A 271 17.28 13.78 -6.40
CA LEU A 271 17.94 14.28 -7.61
C LEU A 271 17.09 15.31 -8.36
N MET A 272 15.77 15.25 -8.26
CA MET A 272 14.85 16.26 -8.82
C MET A 272 14.75 17.48 -7.90
N GLU A 273 14.68 17.29 -6.58
CA GLU A 273 14.73 18.39 -5.61
C GLU A 273 15.97 19.27 -5.79
N ARG A 274 17.15 18.64 -6.00
CA ARG A 274 18.42 19.34 -6.28
C ARG A 274 18.42 20.19 -7.56
N ARG A 275 17.40 20.06 -8.43
CA ARG A 275 17.19 20.92 -9.59
C ARG A 275 16.15 22.03 -9.37
N GLY A 276 15.72 22.24 -8.12
CA GLY A 276 14.69 23.23 -7.80
C GLY A 276 13.29 22.79 -8.27
N ARG A 277 13.02 21.49 -8.25
CA ARG A 277 11.68 20.94 -8.44
C ARG A 277 10.97 20.82 -7.09
N GLU A 278 9.66 21.03 -7.12
CA GLU A 278 8.78 20.52 -6.08
C GLU A 278 8.50 19.06 -6.42
N VAL A 279 8.76 18.15 -5.46
CA VAL A 279 8.68 16.70 -5.66
C VAL A 279 7.67 16.12 -4.68
N SER A 280 6.82 15.24 -5.16
CA SER A 280 5.94 14.40 -4.36
C SER A 280 6.45 12.95 -4.42
N VAL A 281 6.36 12.26 -3.29
CA VAL A 281 6.58 10.82 -3.18
C VAL A 281 5.41 10.27 -2.36
N ALA A 282 4.64 9.37 -2.96
CA ALA A 282 3.51 8.69 -2.35
C ALA A 282 3.60 7.18 -2.67
N ASP A 283 2.84 6.36 -1.96
CA ASP A 283 2.65 4.97 -2.35
C ASP A 283 1.83 4.88 -3.64
N GLU A 284 2.00 3.80 -4.41
CA GLU A 284 1.17 3.53 -5.58
C GLU A 284 -0.29 3.28 -5.19
N LEU A 285 -1.24 3.80 -5.98
CA LEU A 285 -2.68 3.61 -5.77
C LEU A 285 -3.36 3.13 -7.06
N PRO A 286 -3.97 1.92 -7.07
CA PRO A 286 -3.84 0.84 -6.09
C PRO A 286 -2.38 0.37 -5.96
N LEU A 287 -2.02 -0.13 -4.78
CA LEU A 287 -0.66 -0.61 -4.50
C LEU A 287 -0.44 -1.98 -5.16
N THR A 288 0.26 -2.04 -6.29
CA THR A 288 0.40 -3.30 -7.05
C THR A 288 1.47 -4.25 -6.49
N ALA A 289 2.44 -3.73 -5.73
CA ALA A 289 3.36 -4.51 -4.92
C ALA A 289 3.82 -3.73 -3.67
N PRO A 290 4.18 -4.41 -2.56
CA PRO A 290 4.63 -3.73 -1.34
C PRO A 290 5.80 -2.78 -1.56
N GLY A 291 5.60 -1.50 -1.21
CA GLY A 291 6.60 -0.46 -1.36
C GLY A 291 6.71 0.14 -2.78
N ASN A 292 5.82 -0.19 -3.72
CA ASN A 292 5.76 0.58 -4.97
C ASN A 292 5.41 2.05 -4.67
N LEU A 293 6.16 2.97 -5.29
CA LEU A 293 6.00 4.41 -5.09
C LEU A 293 5.58 5.10 -6.39
N VAL A 294 4.82 6.19 -6.26
CA VAL A 294 4.66 7.22 -7.28
C VAL A 294 5.56 8.39 -6.92
N ILE A 295 6.45 8.76 -7.85
CA ILE A 295 7.34 9.92 -7.73
C ILE A 295 6.99 10.91 -8.83
N SER A 296 6.46 12.06 -8.45
CA SER A 296 6.11 13.13 -9.38
C SER A 296 6.80 14.44 -9.05
N TRP A 297 6.97 15.31 -10.05
CA TRP A 297 7.56 16.62 -9.83
C TRP A 297 7.02 17.70 -10.76
N ARG A 298 7.10 18.95 -10.29
CA ARG A 298 6.73 20.15 -11.03
C ARG A 298 7.72 21.30 -10.77
N PRO A 299 7.71 22.38 -11.57
CA PRO A 299 8.54 23.56 -11.31
C PRO A 299 8.18 24.19 -9.96
N ALA A 300 9.17 24.42 -9.10
CA ALA A 300 8.90 25.10 -7.82
C ALA A 300 8.38 26.54 -8.06
N PRO A 301 7.41 27.02 -7.25
CA PRO A 301 6.91 28.39 -7.37
C PRO A 301 8.04 29.41 -7.16
N LYS A 302 7.99 30.53 -7.90
CA LYS A 302 9.01 31.60 -7.87
C LYS A 302 9.02 32.36 -6.52
N GLN A 303 9.61 31.78 -5.48
CA GLN A 303 9.89 32.49 -4.24
C GLN A 303 11.03 33.51 -4.45
N LYS A 304 10.83 34.74 -3.96
CA LYS A 304 11.85 35.80 -3.98
C LYS A 304 13.08 35.35 -3.18
N LYS A 305 14.28 35.47 -3.76
CA LYS A 305 15.57 35.09 -3.15
C LYS A 305 15.70 35.61 -1.71
N ARG A 306 15.75 34.71 -0.71
CA ARG A 306 16.43 34.92 0.58
C ARG A 306 16.76 33.59 1.26
N ALA A 307 17.89 33.54 1.97
CA ALA A 307 18.36 32.46 2.85
C ALA A 307 18.75 31.10 2.21
N ALA A 308 19.68 31.10 1.23
CA ALA A 308 20.34 29.87 0.74
C ALA A 308 21.66 29.50 1.48
N LEU A 309 21.98 30.15 2.61
CA LEU A 309 23.30 30.08 3.26
C LEU A 309 23.32 29.51 4.69
N ALA A 310 22.16 29.19 5.28
CA ALA A 310 22.10 28.66 6.67
C ALA A 310 22.19 27.13 6.75
N THR A 311 21.78 26.40 5.71
CA THR A 311 21.54 24.94 5.79
C THR A 311 22.73 24.08 5.35
N LEU A 312 23.81 24.69 4.84
CA LEU A 312 24.95 23.95 4.28
C LEU A 312 25.92 23.41 5.36
N GLY A 313 25.93 24.01 6.55
CA GLY A 313 26.89 23.68 7.62
C GLY A 313 26.61 22.39 8.39
N LEU A 314 25.40 21.81 8.32
CA LEU A 314 24.98 20.72 9.22
C LEU A 314 24.94 19.30 8.60
N ARG A 315 25.10 19.15 7.27
CA ARG A 315 24.91 17.85 6.59
C ARG A 315 26.19 17.09 6.21
N LEU A 316 27.37 17.60 6.56
CA LEU A 316 28.67 17.05 6.15
C LEU A 316 29.30 16.02 7.13
N ARG A 317 28.50 15.37 8.00
CA ARG A 317 29.02 14.52 9.10
C ARG A 317 28.62 13.04 9.11
N PHE A 318 27.95 12.52 8.07
CA PHE A 318 27.27 11.21 8.16
C PHE A 318 27.61 10.10 7.15
N TYR A 319 28.56 10.26 6.21
CA TYR A 319 28.89 9.20 5.24
C TYR A 319 30.37 9.00 4.89
N ALA A 320 31.01 8.09 5.64
CA ALA A 320 32.10 7.17 5.27
C ALA A 320 32.29 6.21 6.49
N PRO A 321 32.75 4.93 6.36
CA PRO A 321 33.39 4.26 5.22
C PRO A 321 32.87 2.81 4.93
N SER A 322 33.54 2.08 4.02
CA SER A 322 33.09 0.78 3.45
C SER A 322 34.18 -0.33 3.43
N LEU A 323 34.54 -0.96 4.56
CA LEU A 323 35.77 -1.80 4.63
C LEU A 323 35.70 -3.21 5.29
N LEU A 324 34.58 -3.70 5.82
CA LEU A 324 34.63 -4.83 6.78
C LEU A 324 34.37 -6.28 6.28
N ARG A 325 33.92 -6.52 5.04
CA ARG A 325 33.39 -7.86 4.63
C ARG A 325 34.36 -8.84 3.94
N ILE A 326 35.63 -8.49 3.71
CA ILE A 326 36.65 -9.41 3.13
C ILE A 326 37.25 -10.38 4.19
N ALA A 327 36.98 -10.18 5.49
CA ALA A 327 37.75 -10.78 6.58
C ALA A 327 37.31 -12.17 7.09
N THR A 328 36.23 -12.79 6.60
CA THR A 328 35.58 -13.93 7.32
C THR A 328 35.93 -15.35 6.86
N ALA A 329 36.44 -15.56 5.65
CA ALA A 329 36.64 -16.92 5.11
C ALA A 329 37.86 -17.68 5.69
N SER A 330 38.89 -16.97 6.18
CA SER A 330 40.17 -17.56 6.59
C SER A 330 40.30 -17.85 8.09
N VAL A 331 39.23 -17.67 8.87
CA VAL A 331 39.30 -17.53 10.33
C VAL A 331 38.87 -18.79 11.10
N LEU A 332 38.12 -19.71 10.48
CA LEU A 332 37.41 -20.79 11.18
C LEU A 332 38.27 -21.74 12.06
N PRO A 333 39.46 -22.20 11.63
CA PRO A 333 40.29 -23.08 12.46
C PRO A 333 40.90 -22.39 13.69
N LEU A 334 41.13 -21.08 13.63
CA LEU A 334 41.69 -20.29 14.73
C LEU A 334 40.68 -20.09 15.87
N VAL A 335 39.39 -20.02 15.54
CA VAL A 335 38.33 -19.64 16.49
C VAL A 335 38.17 -20.63 17.63
N ARG A 336 38.34 -21.94 17.39
CA ARG A 336 38.22 -22.98 18.43
C ARG A 336 39.28 -22.87 19.54
N ARG A 337 40.26 -21.95 19.44
CA ARG A 337 41.33 -21.75 20.42
C ARG A 337 41.48 -20.31 20.93
N LEU A 338 40.57 -19.39 20.56
CA LEU A 338 40.59 -18.03 21.10
C LEU A 338 39.87 -17.99 22.47
N PRO A 339 40.53 -17.49 23.55
CA PRO A 339 39.90 -17.36 24.85
C PRO A 339 38.98 -16.12 24.88
N VAL A 340 37.77 -16.26 24.32
CA VAL A 340 36.77 -15.20 24.30
C VAL A 340 36.17 -15.04 25.70
N LYS A 341 36.68 -14.07 26.47
CA LYS A 341 36.09 -13.57 27.71
C LYS A 341 34.83 -12.72 27.43
N THR A 342 33.81 -13.31 26.84
CA THR A 342 32.42 -12.82 26.94
C THR A 342 31.46 -14.02 26.92
N GLN A 343 30.71 -14.22 27.99
CA GLN A 343 29.47 -15.01 27.97
C GLN A 343 28.41 -14.20 27.21
N THR A 344 28.56 -14.08 25.89
CA THR A 344 27.55 -13.42 25.05
C THR A 344 26.42 -14.41 24.80
N ASP A 345 25.37 -14.31 25.60
CA ASP A 345 24.21 -15.18 25.50
C ASP A 345 23.41 -14.89 24.21
N VAL A 346 23.53 -15.79 23.22
CA VAL A 346 22.82 -15.68 21.94
C VAL A 346 21.40 -16.24 21.97
N SER A 347 20.95 -16.82 23.09
CA SER A 347 19.61 -17.41 23.20
C SER A 347 18.49 -16.38 23.00
N GLN A 348 18.74 -15.11 23.35
CA GLN A 348 17.80 -14.00 23.23
C GLN A 348 17.41 -13.66 21.77
N LEU A 349 18.28 -13.98 20.80
CA LEU A 349 17.95 -13.87 19.38
C LEU A 349 16.84 -14.85 19.00
N TRP A 350 16.89 -16.09 19.54
CA TRP A 350 15.99 -17.19 19.23
C TRP A 350 14.63 -17.12 19.96
N SER A 351 14.61 -16.58 21.17
CA SER A 351 13.36 -16.36 21.90
C SER A 351 12.65 -15.14 21.32
N GLY A 352 11.51 -15.31 20.64
CA GLY A 352 10.67 -14.15 20.34
C GLY A 352 9.88 -14.08 19.03
N CYS A 353 9.62 -15.17 18.31
CA CYS A 353 8.81 -15.13 17.08
C CYS A 353 7.40 -15.74 17.30
N ARG A 354 6.31 -14.97 17.13
CA ARG A 354 4.93 -15.37 16.72
C ARG A 354 4.54 -14.41 15.58
N GLY A 355 3.66 -14.84 14.67
CA GLY A 355 3.23 -14.08 13.49
C GLY A 355 4.18 -14.18 12.28
N GLY A 356 3.65 -14.60 11.13
CA GLY A 356 4.36 -14.60 9.83
C GLY A 356 5.09 -15.90 9.44
N SER A 357 5.24 -16.13 8.14
CA SER A 357 5.80 -17.35 7.51
C SER A 357 7.19 -17.75 8.00
N ALA A 358 8.05 -16.76 8.34
CA ALA A 358 9.38 -16.99 8.90
C ALA A 358 9.35 -17.90 10.14
N ARG A 359 8.27 -17.87 10.92
CA ARG A 359 8.12 -18.72 12.10
C ARG A 359 7.95 -20.20 11.76
N THR A 360 7.23 -20.48 10.68
CA THR A 360 6.94 -21.84 10.20
C THR A 360 8.22 -22.48 9.66
N ASP A 361 9.04 -21.70 8.96
CA ASP A 361 10.36 -22.14 8.48
C ASP A 361 11.38 -22.35 9.61
N LEU A 362 11.39 -21.48 10.62
CA LEU A 362 12.34 -21.55 11.74
C LEU A 362 12.00 -22.64 12.77
N ALA A 363 10.77 -23.15 12.80
CA ALA A 363 10.39 -24.26 13.67
C ALA A 363 10.93 -25.63 13.21
N LEU A 364 11.39 -25.74 11.95
CA LEU A 364 11.72 -27.00 11.27
C LEU A 364 13.21 -27.17 10.92
N GLN A 365 14.08 -26.17 11.19
CA GLN A 365 15.48 -26.20 10.76
C GLN A 365 16.47 -26.63 11.84
N ASP A 366 17.35 -27.58 11.50
CA ASP A 366 18.64 -27.74 12.17
C ASP A 366 19.65 -26.71 11.61
N TRP A 367 20.05 -25.75 12.45
CA TRP A 367 21.08 -24.76 12.13
C TRP A 367 22.44 -25.39 11.75
N ARG A 368 22.77 -26.58 12.29
CA ARG A 368 24.06 -27.23 12.03
C ARG A 368 24.09 -28.00 10.71
N GLY A 369 22.95 -28.50 10.25
CA GLY A 369 22.78 -29.18 8.96
C GLY A 369 22.43 -28.27 7.78
N SER A 370 22.15 -26.98 8.00
CA SER A 370 21.76 -26.03 6.95
C SER A 370 22.95 -25.37 6.23
N GLY A 371 22.76 -25.05 4.95
CA GLY A 371 23.80 -24.47 4.10
C GLY A 371 24.10 -22.99 4.37
N PRO A 372 25.27 -22.46 3.95
CA PRO A 372 25.74 -21.13 4.36
C PRO A 372 24.81 -19.96 4.01
N ARG A 373 24.11 -20.01 2.86
CA ARG A 373 23.14 -18.97 2.48
C ARG A 373 21.92 -18.95 3.42
N GLN A 374 21.43 -20.11 3.82
CA GLN A 374 20.26 -20.26 4.68
C GLN A 374 20.56 -19.83 6.13
N GLN A 375 21.78 -20.13 6.60
CA GLN A 375 22.30 -19.63 7.88
C GLN A 375 22.38 -18.09 7.90
N VAL A 376 22.87 -17.46 6.83
CA VAL A 376 22.90 -15.99 6.72
C VAL A 376 21.49 -15.41 6.75
N ALA A 377 20.55 -15.94 5.96
CA ALA A 377 19.17 -15.45 5.92
C ALA A 377 18.46 -15.58 7.28
N THR A 378 18.55 -16.75 7.91
CA THR A 378 18.00 -16.99 9.25
C THR A 378 18.59 -16.05 10.30
N TYR A 379 19.91 -15.82 10.28
CA TYR A 379 20.51 -14.82 11.15
C TYR A 379 20.06 -13.40 10.83
N GLU A 380 19.97 -12.99 9.55
CA GLU A 380 19.57 -11.63 9.20
C GLU A 380 18.11 -11.35 9.58
N GLN A 381 17.22 -12.35 9.53
CA GLN A 381 15.86 -12.31 10.07
C GLN A 381 15.87 -12.13 11.60
N LEU A 382 16.53 -13.03 12.34
CA LEU A 382 16.61 -12.98 13.81
C LEU A 382 17.30 -11.69 14.31
N ALA A 383 18.32 -11.22 13.58
CA ALA A 383 19.03 -9.97 13.84
C ALA A 383 18.19 -8.73 13.52
N PHE A 384 17.30 -8.79 12.53
CA PHE A 384 16.32 -7.74 12.29
C PHE A 384 15.31 -7.70 13.44
N ASP A 385 14.68 -8.82 13.77
CA ASP A 385 13.68 -8.91 14.84
C ASP A 385 14.26 -8.54 16.22
N ALA A 386 15.51 -8.93 16.51
CA ALA A 386 16.18 -8.53 17.74
C ALA A 386 16.56 -7.04 17.78
N ARG A 387 16.92 -6.42 16.64
CA ARG A 387 17.11 -4.96 16.56
C ARG A 387 15.80 -4.20 16.73
N GLN A 388 14.68 -4.69 16.20
CA GLN A 388 13.36 -4.09 16.44
C GLN A 388 12.93 -4.21 17.91
N ARG A 389 13.44 -5.22 18.62
CA ARG A 389 13.30 -5.42 20.08
C ARG A 389 14.40 -4.72 20.91
N GLY A 390 15.31 -3.96 20.28
CA GLY A 390 16.35 -3.20 20.98
C GLY A 390 17.45 -4.05 21.64
N LEU A 391 17.54 -5.35 21.34
CA LEU A 391 18.57 -6.23 21.86
C LEU A 391 19.91 -5.96 21.15
N ASP A 392 21.01 -6.14 21.89
CA ASP A 392 22.34 -5.93 21.35
C ASP A 392 22.71 -7.11 20.43
N VAL A 393 22.83 -6.86 19.12
CA VAL A 393 22.93 -7.95 18.13
C VAL A 393 24.39 -8.32 17.84
N PRO A 394 24.87 -9.50 18.27
CA PRO A 394 26.21 -9.99 17.96
C PRO A 394 26.40 -10.14 16.46
N SER A 395 27.64 -9.99 15.99
CA SER A 395 27.96 -10.17 14.56
C SER A 395 27.59 -11.58 14.07
N PHE A 396 27.32 -11.73 12.77
CA PHE A 396 27.01 -13.03 12.16
C PHE A 396 28.02 -14.12 12.52
N LEU A 397 29.31 -13.77 12.54
CA LEU A 397 30.39 -14.66 12.92
C LEU A 397 30.25 -15.08 14.40
N THR A 398 30.10 -14.11 15.30
CA THR A 398 29.90 -14.34 16.76
C THR A 398 28.67 -15.22 17.04
N PHE A 399 27.56 -14.97 16.35
CA PHE A 399 26.33 -15.75 16.46
C PHE A 399 26.51 -17.19 15.98
N ALA A 400 27.02 -17.37 14.74
CA ALA A 400 27.23 -18.69 14.16
C ALA A 400 28.14 -19.56 15.03
N LEU A 401 29.24 -18.99 15.51
CA LEU A 401 30.21 -19.70 16.36
C LEU A 401 29.59 -20.17 17.69
N SER A 402 28.71 -19.36 18.28
CA SER A 402 28.00 -19.68 19.52
C SER A 402 26.93 -20.77 19.29
N ALA A 403 26.18 -20.70 18.18
CA ALA A 403 25.20 -21.72 17.77
C ALA A 403 25.85 -23.07 17.38
N TYR A 404 27.09 -23.07 16.86
CA TYR A 404 27.88 -24.28 16.66
C TYR A 404 28.44 -24.87 17.96
N GLN A 405 28.43 -24.14 19.08
CA GLN A 405 28.89 -24.62 20.39
C GLN A 405 27.71 -25.09 21.27
N GLN A 406 26.60 -24.37 21.33
CA GLN A 406 25.40 -24.74 22.11
C GLN A 406 24.55 -25.79 21.38
N GLN A 407 24.10 -26.84 22.08
CA GLN A 407 23.16 -27.84 21.53
C GLN A 407 21.71 -27.53 21.94
N GLY A 408 20.83 -27.33 20.95
CA GLY A 408 19.37 -27.48 21.11
C GLY A 408 18.57 -26.23 21.52
N THR A 409 18.54 -25.17 20.70
CA THR A 409 17.65 -24.00 20.91
C THR A 409 16.74 -23.71 19.71
N THR A 410 15.73 -24.55 19.50
CA THR A 410 14.59 -24.30 18.59
C THR A 410 13.27 -24.32 19.36
N LYS A 411 12.69 -23.13 19.56
CA LYS A 411 11.28 -22.78 19.90
C LYS A 411 11.25 -21.48 20.71
N GLN A 412 10.42 -20.50 20.32
CA GLN A 412 9.29 -20.05 21.15
C GLN A 412 8.46 -18.95 20.45
N VAL A 413 7.73 -18.13 21.24
CA VAL A 413 6.33 -17.74 21.00
C VAL A 413 6.08 -16.34 21.62
N PRO A 414 6.02 -15.18 20.90
CA PRO A 414 7.17 -14.28 20.95
C PRO A 414 7.41 -13.67 22.35
N SER A 415 8.30 -12.70 22.41
CA SER A 415 8.24 -11.72 23.48
C SER A 415 6.91 -10.94 23.41
N SER A 416 6.12 -11.02 24.48
CA SER A 416 4.99 -10.12 24.78
C SER A 416 5.34 -8.64 24.55
N GLU A 417 6.61 -8.30 24.74
CA GLU A 417 7.20 -6.98 24.50
C GLU A 417 6.98 -6.40 23.09
N ALA A 418 6.97 -7.23 22.03
CA ALA A 418 6.77 -6.74 20.66
C ALA A 418 5.30 -6.34 20.42
N VAL A 419 4.37 -7.15 20.93
CA VAL A 419 2.93 -6.84 20.98
C VAL A 419 2.73 -5.58 21.81
N GLN A 420 3.26 -5.55 23.03
CA GLN A 420 3.20 -4.37 23.91
C GLN A 420 3.81 -3.11 23.26
N LYS A 421 4.86 -3.23 22.44
CA LYS A 421 5.41 -2.11 21.69
C LYS A 421 4.45 -1.63 20.59
N ALA A 422 3.87 -2.53 19.79
CA ALA A 422 2.87 -2.16 18.79
C ALA A 422 1.61 -1.53 19.42
N VAL A 423 1.22 -2.02 20.61
CA VAL A 423 0.14 -1.49 21.46
C VAL A 423 0.50 -0.13 22.08
N ARG A 424 1.76 0.13 22.46
CA ARG A 424 2.21 1.45 22.94
C ARG A 424 2.28 2.48 21.83
N ASP A 425 2.79 2.08 20.66
CA ASP A 425 3.02 2.97 19.53
C ASP A 425 1.75 3.25 18.71
N GLY A 426 0.66 2.52 18.96
CA GLY A 426 -0.61 2.64 18.22
C GLY A 426 -0.43 2.41 16.72
N SER A 427 0.45 1.48 16.33
CA SER A 427 0.91 1.32 14.95
C SER A 427 0.14 0.24 14.17
N PRO A 428 0.15 0.23 12.82
CA PRO A 428 -0.54 -0.80 12.02
C PRO A 428 -0.06 -2.23 12.30
N LEU A 429 1.18 -2.41 12.79
CA LEU A 429 1.72 -3.71 13.22
C LEU A 429 0.89 -4.37 14.33
N LEU A 430 0.05 -3.59 15.03
CA LEU A 430 -0.90 -4.12 15.99
C LEU A 430 -1.94 -5.04 15.33
N CYS A 431 -2.38 -4.76 14.10
CA CYS A 431 -3.39 -5.57 13.41
C CYS A 431 -2.92 -7.03 13.25
N ALA A 432 -1.67 -7.23 12.86
CA ALA A 432 -1.01 -8.53 12.82
C ALA A 432 -0.82 -9.14 14.23
N ALA A 433 -0.42 -8.33 15.22
CA ALA A 433 -0.19 -8.79 16.59
C ALA A 433 -1.47 -9.23 17.31
N LEU A 434 -2.63 -8.69 16.94
CA LEU A 434 -3.94 -9.08 17.48
C LEU A 434 -4.45 -10.42 16.92
N GLN A 435 -3.90 -10.92 15.80
CA GLN A 435 -4.30 -12.22 15.24
C GLN A 435 -4.03 -13.41 16.19
N ASP A 436 -3.00 -13.29 17.04
CA ASP A 436 -2.65 -14.29 18.07
C ASP A 436 -3.34 -14.03 19.43
N VAL A 437 -4.21 -13.03 19.55
CA VAL A 437 -4.93 -12.71 20.80
C VAL A 437 -6.17 -13.60 20.92
N GLU A 438 -6.29 -14.25 22.08
CA GLU A 438 -7.44 -15.11 22.40
C GLU A 438 -8.75 -14.32 22.34
N GLY A 439 -9.71 -14.78 21.52
CA GLY A 439 -10.97 -14.08 21.29
C GLY A 439 -10.95 -13.10 20.12
N ASN A 440 -9.84 -12.97 19.39
CA ASN A 440 -9.87 -12.28 18.10
C ASN A 440 -10.70 -13.08 17.09
N MET A 441 -11.68 -12.43 16.45
CA MET A 441 -12.47 -13.01 15.36
C MET A 441 -12.30 -12.27 14.02
N ALA A 442 -11.66 -11.09 14.02
CA ALA A 442 -11.46 -10.28 12.82
C ALA A 442 -10.12 -10.56 12.14
N GLY A 443 -10.12 -10.72 10.81
CA GLY A 443 -8.90 -10.83 10.03
C GLY A 443 -8.05 -9.56 10.04
N GLU A 444 -6.75 -9.71 9.79
CA GLU A 444 -5.80 -8.58 9.74
C GLU A 444 -6.26 -7.48 8.77
N GLY A 445 -6.88 -7.85 7.64
CA GLY A 445 -7.45 -6.92 6.68
C GLY A 445 -8.57 -6.04 7.25
N LYS A 446 -9.53 -6.62 7.99
CA LYS A 446 -10.60 -5.86 8.66
C LYS A 446 -10.00 -4.88 9.67
N LEU A 447 -9.08 -5.37 10.52
CA LEU A 447 -8.39 -4.55 11.52
C LEU A 447 -7.60 -3.38 10.90
N LEU A 448 -6.95 -3.59 9.75
CA LEU A 448 -6.25 -2.52 9.02
C LEU A 448 -7.20 -1.45 8.48
N ASN A 449 -8.36 -1.84 7.93
CA ASN A 449 -9.37 -0.87 7.46
C ASN A 449 -9.89 -0.02 8.63
N ILE A 450 -10.29 -0.66 9.74
CA ILE A 450 -10.76 0.01 10.96
C ILE A 450 -9.70 0.98 11.49
N TYR A 451 -8.44 0.54 11.56
CA TYR A 451 -7.29 1.36 11.94
C TYR A 451 -7.18 2.63 11.07
N TRP A 452 -7.22 2.50 9.73
CA TRP A 452 -7.05 3.64 8.83
C TRP A 452 -8.23 4.60 8.83
N LEU A 453 -9.46 4.09 9.00
CA LEU A 453 -10.65 4.92 9.12
C LEU A 453 -10.66 5.71 10.45
N LEU A 454 -10.32 5.07 11.58
CA LEU A 454 -10.13 5.78 12.86
C LEU A 454 -9.02 6.84 12.71
N ARG A 455 -7.86 6.46 12.15
CA ARG A 455 -6.74 7.37 11.89
C ARG A 455 -7.15 8.60 11.08
N ARG A 456 -7.98 8.43 10.04
CA ARG A 456 -8.53 9.51 9.21
C ARG A 456 -9.39 10.49 10.01
N THR A 457 -10.20 10.03 10.98
CA THR A 457 -10.98 10.94 11.86
C THR A 457 -10.09 11.72 12.82
N ILE A 458 -9.02 11.08 13.33
CA ILE A 458 -8.02 11.71 14.20
C ILE A 458 -7.23 12.79 13.42
N ASP A 459 -6.71 12.47 12.24
CA ASP A 459 -5.94 13.41 11.40
C ASP A 459 -6.79 14.60 10.92
N ARG A 460 -8.08 14.38 10.67
CA ARG A 460 -9.06 15.43 10.36
C ARG A 460 -9.52 16.22 11.59
N ASN A 461 -9.13 15.81 12.80
CA ASN A 461 -9.52 16.43 14.07
C ASN A 461 -11.04 16.47 14.29
N VAL A 462 -11.76 15.44 13.85
CA VAL A 462 -13.22 15.32 14.05
C VAL A 462 -13.53 15.31 15.55
N PRO A 463 -14.44 16.14 16.07
CA PRO A 463 -14.74 16.19 17.51
C PRO A 463 -15.60 14.99 17.97
N GLY A 464 -15.48 14.62 19.24
CA GLY A 464 -16.26 13.53 19.85
C GLY A 464 -15.41 12.44 20.54
N ALA A 465 -16.13 11.50 21.14
CA ALA A 465 -15.62 10.22 21.67
C ALA A 465 -15.53 9.14 20.57
N VAL A 466 -14.99 7.98 20.90
CA VAL A 466 -15.05 6.78 20.04
C VAL A 466 -15.97 5.75 20.68
N ALA A 467 -16.75 5.05 19.86
CA ALA A 467 -17.64 3.97 20.29
C ALA A 467 -17.35 2.65 19.54
N GLU A 468 -17.53 1.52 20.22
CA GLU A 468 -17.70 0.19 19.63
C GLU A 468 -18.99 -0.44 20.18
N LEU A 469 -19.86 -0.94 19.29
CA LEU A 469 -21.17 -1.51 19.63
C LEU A 469 -21.20 -2.96 19.15
N GLY A 470 -21.17 -3.89 20.11
CA GLY A 470 -20.73 -5.27 19.89
C GLY A 470 -19.20 -5.30 19.99
N CYS A 471 -18.68 -5.82 21.11
CA CYS A 471 -17.23 -5.81 21.37
C CYS A 471 -16.68 -7.19 21.74
N ASN A 472 -17.53 -8.15 22.11
CA ASN A 472 -17.12 -9.50 22.50
C ASN A 472 -16.02 -9.44 23.58
N LYS A 473 -14.91 -10.19 23.46
CA LYS A 473 -13.74 -10.10 24.38
C LYS A 473 -12.91 -8.81 24.24
N GLY A 474 -13.36 -7.82 23.46
CA GLY A 474 -12.78 -6.47 23.38
C GLY A 474 -11.49 -6.35 22.56
N VAL A 475 -11.25 -7.24 21.59
CA VAL A 475 -10.01 -7.21 20.78
C VAL A 475 -10.00 -6.01 19.82
N THR A 476 -11.11 -5.72 19.15
CA THR A 476 -11.23 -4.55 18.26
C THR A 476 -11.26 -3.25 19.06
N ALA A 477 -12.00 -3.19 20.18
CA ALA A 477 -11.86 -2.12 21.17
C ALA A 477 -10.40 -1.86 21.62
N ALA A 478 -9.59 -2.91 21.83
CA ALA A 478 -8.18 -2.75 22.19
C ALA A 478 -7.34 -2.13 21.06
N LEU A 479 -7.63 -2.43 19.78
CA LEU A 479 -7.07 -1.71 18.64
C LEU A 479 -7.44 -0.22 18.69
N LEU A 480 -8.73 0.10 18.86
CA LEU A 480 -9.22 1.48 18.93
C LEU A 480 -8.55 2.24 20.07
N GLN A 481 -8.49 1.65 21.27
CA GLN A 481 -7.88 2.27 22.45
C GLN A 481 -6.38 2.50 22.30
N SER A 482 -5.67 1.56 21.66
CA SER A 482 -4.25 1.68 21.36
C SER A 482 -3.95 2.87 20.45
N VAL A 483 -4.69 3.01 19.35
CA VAL A 483 -4.59 4.14 18.41
C VAL A 483 -4.93 5.45 19.11
N LEU A 484 -5.98 5.48 19.93
CA LEU A 484 -6.35 6.65 20.73
C LEU A 484 -5.24 7.03 21.72
N ARG A 485 -4.67 6.08 22.46
CA ARG A 485 -3.59 6.36 23.41
C ARG A 485 -2.37 7.00 22.72
N ALA A 486 -1.97 6.48 21.57
CA ALA A 486 -0.78 6.96 20.85
C ALA A 486 -0.96 8.34 20.19
N HIS A 487 -2.21 8.74 19.91
CA HIS A 487 -2.47 9.85 18.97
C HIS A 487 -3.50 10.88 19.43
N ARG A 488 -4.40 10.51 20.34
CA ARG A 488 -5.46 11.36 20.89
C ARG A 488 -5.85 10.91 22.31
N PRO A 489 -4.90 10.86 23.27
CA PRO A 489 -5.09 10.18 24.56
C PRO A 489 -6.17 10.78 25.48
N ALA A 490 -6.68 11.97 25.17
CA ALA A 490 -7.78 12.61 25.89
C ALA A 490 -9.17 12.25 25.34
N THR A 491 -9.27 11.52 24.23
CA THR A 491 -10.55 11.05 23.67
C THR A 491 -10.92 9.71 24.32
N PRO A 492 -12.09 9.61 24.99
CA PRO A 492 -12.52 8.36 25.61
C PRO A 492 -13.01 7.35 24.57
N LEU A 493 -12.79 6.06 24.86
CA LEU A 493 -13.44 4.94 24.20
C LEU A 493 -14.60 4.45 25.06
N HIS A 494 -15.75 4.23 24.42
CA HIS A 494 -16.92 3.60 25.00
C HIS A 494 -17.17 2.28 24.27
N VAL A 495 -17.45 1.21 25.01
CA VAL A 495 -17.81 -0.09 24.44
C VAL A 495 -19.17 -0.52 24.97
N TYR A 496 -20.04 -0.98 24.08
CA TYR A 496 -21.43 -1.33 24.38
C TYR A 496 -21.64 -2.78 23.96
N ASP A 497 -22.12 -3.63 24.86
CA ASP A 497 -22.39 -5.04 24.58
C ASP A 497 -23.48 -5.56 25.51
N SER A 498 -24.21 -6.60 25.07
CA SER A 498 -25.19 -7.26 25.95
C SER A 498 -24.48 -8.00 27.09
N PHE A 499 -23.28 -8.53 26.84
CA PHE A 499 -22.61 -9.53 27.69
C PHE A 499 -23.53 -10.71 28.08
N GLU A 500 -24.53 -10.96 27.24
CA GLU A 500 -25.52 -12.03 27.35
C GLU A 500 -25.58 -12.83 26.04
N GLY A 501 -24.71 -12.50 25.07
CA GLY A 501 -24.65 -13.09 23.74
C GLY A 501 -25.59 -12.43 22.74
N LEU A 502 -25.78 -13.09 21.60
CA LEU A 502 -26.72 -12.66 20.57
C LEU A 502 -28.17 -12.70 21.08
N PRO A 503 -29.04 -11.79 20.58
CA PRO A 503 -30.48 -11.94 20.72
C PRO A 503 -30.97 -13.11 19.83
N GLN A 504 -32.27 -13.40 19.86
CA GLN A 504 -32.84 -14.47 19.06
C GLN A 504 -32.81 -14.13 17.56
N GLY A 505 -31.90 -14.77 16.81
CA GLY A 505 -31.83 -14.68 15.34
C GLY A 505 -33.00 -15.37 14.62
N THR A 506 -33.06 -15.17 13.31
CA THR A 506 -34.10 -15.69 12.40
C THR A 506 -33.67 -16.97 11.68
N ALA A 507 -34.55 -17.54 10.85
CA ALA A 507 -34.20 -18.69 10.01
C ALA A 507 -33.29 -18.34 8.81
N GLU A 508 -33.12 -17.04 8.51
CA GLU A 508 -32.30 -16.55 7.39
C GLU A 508 -30.84 -16.26 7.82
N ASP A 509 -30.59 -16.14 9.12
CA ASP A 509 -29.25 -15.95 9.69
C ASP A 509 -28.46 -17.27 9.74
N PRO A 510 -27.11 -17.24 9.78
CA PRO A 510 -26.31 -18.47 9.83
C PRO A 510 -26.64 -19.33 11.06
N PRO A 511 -26.61 -20.69 10.97
CA PRO A 511 -27.05 -21.57 12.06
C PRO A 511 -26.43 -21.31 13.45
N ALA A 512 -25.20 -20.79 13.52
CA ALA A 512 -24.53 -20.43 14.78
C ALA A 512 -25.10 -19.16 15.45
N TYR A 513 -25.86 -18.34 14.71
CA TYR A 513 -26.42 -17.05 15.10
C TYR A 513 -27.93 -17.13 15.37
N GLN A 514 -28.57 -18.26 15.04
CA GLN A 514 -30.01 -18.50 15.26
C GLN A 514 -30.37 -18.81 16.72
N THR A 515 -29.40 -18.92 17.63
CA THR A 515 -29.64 -19.31 19.03
C THR A 515 -29.33 -18.14 19.97
N ALA A 516 -30.35 -17.66 20.69
CA ALA A 516 -30.15 -16.64 21.72
C ALA A 516 -29.10 -17.08 22.76
N GLY A 517 -28.20 -16.19 23.13
CA GLY A 517 -27.08 -16.47 24.03
C GLY A 517 -25.83 -17.06 23.38
N ALA A 518 -25.85 -17.29 22.06
CA ALA A 518 -24.64 -17.60 21.29
C ALA A 518 -23.60 -16.45 21.41
N MET A 519 -22.31 -16.80 21.35
CA MET A 519 -21.19 -15.85 21.48
C MET A 519 -21.16 -15.01 22.77
N CYS A 520 -21.81 -15.45 23.85
CA CYS A 520 -21.75 -14.75 25.13
C CYS A 520 -20.32 -14.61 25.68
N CYS A 521 -20.04 -13.45 26.27
CA CYS A 521 -18.82 -13.10 26.97
C CYS A 521 -19.18 -12.21 28.17
N SER A 522 -18.20 -11.87 29.02
CA SER A 522 -18.40 -11.02 30.20
C SER A 522 -17.68 -9.67 30.08
N PRO A 523 -18.10 -8.64 30.84
CA PRO A 523 -17.34 -7.39 30.94
C PRO A 523 -15.90 -7.62 31.43
N ASP A 524 -15.69 -8.68 32.22
CA ASP A 524 -14.38 -9.02 32.74
C ASP A 524 -13.46 -9.65 31.67
N ASP A 525 -14.00 -10.29 30.62
CA ASP A 525 -13.20 -10.70 29.45
C ASP A 525 -12.59 -9.48 28.73
N VAL A 526 -13.37 -8.42 28.55
CA VAL A 526 -12.89 -7.14 27.99
C VAL A 526 -11.81 -6.53 28.89
N ARG A 527 -12.06 -6.45 30.21
CA ARG A 527 -11.06 -5.97 31.17
C ARG A 527 -9.78 -6.80 31.15
N ASP A 528 -9.90 -8.11 31.03
CA ASP A 528 -8.78 -9.03 30.95
C ASP A 528 -7.97 -8.82 29.67
N THR A 529 -8.61 -8.64 28.52
CA THR A 529 -7.94 -8.28 27.25
C THR A 529 -7.17 -6.97 27.38
N PHE A 530 -7.81 -5.91 27.89
CA PHE A 530 -7.17 -4.61 28.08
C PHE A 530 -6.01 -4.66 29.09
N ARG A 531 -6.16 -5.42 30.18
CA ARG A 531 -5.11 -5.65 31.18
C ARG A 531 -3.94 -6.46 30.63
N LYS A 532 -4.21 -7.51 29.83
CA LYS A 532 -3.18 -8.31 29.13
C LYS A 532 -2.36 -7.48 28.14
N LEU A 533 -3.00 -6.49 27.51
CA LEU A 533 -2.39 -5.60 26.50
C LEU A 533 -1.81 -4.30 27.08
N ASP A 534 -1.88 -4.08 28.40
CA ASP A 534 -1.46 -2.83 29.06
C ASP A 534 -2.13 -1.59 28.43
N LEU A 535 -3.47 -1.59 28.38
CA LEU A 535 -4.31 -0.50 27.87
C LEU A 535 -5.20 0.08 28.98
N PRO A 536 -5.51 1.39 28.94
CA PRO A 536 -6.49 1.97 29.85
C PRO A 536 -7.88 1.38 29.55
N GLU A 537 -8.60 0.95 30.59
CA GLU A 537 -9.94 0.36 30.47
C GLU A 537 -10.91 1.34 29.77
N PRO A 538 -11.74 0.88 28.81
CA PRO A 538 -12.74 1.73 28.17
C PRO A 538 -13.91 1.94 29.11
N THR A 539 -14.82 2.87 28.79
CA THR A 539 -16.10 2.93 29.50
C THR A 539 -16.98 1.78 28.99
N ILE A 540 -17.14 0.73 29.78
CA ILE A 540 -17.94 -0.46 29.44
C ILE A 540 -19.40 -0.23 29.84
N HIS A 541 -20.31 -0.37 28.88
CA HIS A 541 -21.76 -0.27 29.06
C HIS A 541 -22.38 -1.64 28.79
N LYS A 542 -23.06 -2.22 29.79
CA LYS A 542 -23.77 -3.49 29.65
C LYS A 542 -25.25 -3.24 29.34
N GLY A 543 -25.75 -3.79 28.24
CA GLY A 543 -27.17 -3.79 27.90
C GLY A 543 -27.45 -4.10 26.44
N TRP A 544 -28.74 -4.18 26.08
CA TRP A 544 -29.18 -4.30 24.70
C TRP A 544 -29.24 -2.90 24.08
N PHE A 545 -28.84 -2.74 22.81
CA PHE A 545 -28.74 -1.41 22.18
C PHE A 545 -30.08 -0.63 22.23
N ALA A 546 -31.20 -1.30 21.95
CA ALA A 546 -32.56 -0.73 22.08
C ALA A 546 -32.92 -0.20 23.48
N SER A 547 -32.27 -0.70 24.56
CA SER A 547 -32.54 -0.26 25.94
C SER A 547 -31.56 0.78 26.48
N MET A 548 -30.45 1.05 25.78
CA MET A 548 -29.45 2.03 26.19
C MET A 548 -29.90 3.46 25.91
N GLN A 549 -30.39 4.18 26.93
CA GLN A 549 -30.78 5.58 26.81
C GLN A 549 -29.98 6.48 27.75
N GLY A 550 -29.34 7.52 27.20
CA GLY A 550 -28.61 8.54 27.96
C GLY A 550 -27.15 8.20 28.31
N GLU A 551 -26.70 6.96 28.12
CA GLU A 551 -25.33 6.51 28.46
C GLU A 551 -24.29 6.76 27.35
N VAL A 552 -24.75 7.12 26.15
CA VAL A 552 -23.90 7.38 24.98
C VAL A 552 -23.43 8.85 24.95
N PRO A 553 -22.12 9.13 24.71
CA PRO A 553 -21.59 10.48 24.57
C PRO A 553 -22.40 11.36 23.62
N SER A 554 -22.57 12.63 23.99
CA SER A 554 -23.30 13.61 23.17
C SER A 554 -22.68 13.88 21.80
N GLN A 555 -21.43 13.46 21.57
CA GLN A 555 -20.76 13.57 20.29
C GLN A 555 -19.74 12.45 20.09
N LEU A 556 -19.75 11.83 18.91
CA LEU A 556 -18.87 10.74 18.48
C LEU A 556 -18.08 11.15 17.23
N SER A 557 -16.76 10.92 17.25
CA SER A 557 -15.88 11.14 16.10
C SER A 557 -15.70 9.89 15.24
N PHE A 558 -15.90 8.71 15.82
CA PHE A 558 -15.80 7.41 15.16
C PHE A 558 -16.70 6.40 15.88
N ALA A 559 -17.33 5.50 15.13
CA ALA A 559 -18.04 4.36 15.67
C ALA A 559 -17.70 3.09 14.88
N HIS A 560 -17.57 1.97 15.60
CA HIS A 560 -17.56 0.62 15.05
C HIS A 560 -18.83 -0.10 15.50
N VAL A 561 -19.54 -0.75 14.59
CA VAL A 561 -20.81 -1.46 14.85
C VAL A 561 -20.65 -2.89 14.34
N ASP A 562 -20.70 -3.84 15.26
CA ASP A 562 -20.38 -5.26 15.06
C ASP A 562 -21.43 -6.10 15.79
N GLY A 563 -22.69 -5.95 15.34
CA GLY A 563 -23.88 -6.53 15.99
C GLY A 563 -24.48 -7.75 15.28
N ASP A 564 -23.86 -8.18 14.17
CA ASP A 564 -24.24 -9.28 13.26
C ASP A 564 -25.64 -9.18 12.61
N LEU A 565 -26.68 -9.16 13.44
CA LEU A 565 -28.09 -9.31 13.07
C LEU A 565 -28.73 -7.98 12.69
N TYR A 566 -29.67 -8.00 11.73
CA TYR A 566 -30.39 -6.81 11.24
C TYR A 566 -30.89 -5.89 12.36
N ALA A 567 -31.55 -6.45 13.38
CA ALA A 567 -32.09 -5.70 14.50
C ALA A 567 -30.99 -5.03 15.34
N SER A 568 -29.94 -5.78 15.69
CA SER A 568 -28.78 -5.26 16.43
C SER A 568 -28.10 -4.11 15.70
N ILE A 569 -27.89 -4.24 14.38
CA ILE A 569 -27.29 -3.18 13.56
C ILE A 569 -28.21 -1.95 13.49
N THR A 570 -29.52 -2.15 13.32
CA THR A 570 -30.51 -1.06 13.28
C THR A 570 -30.55 -0.30 14.61
N ASP A 571 -30.70 -1.01 15.73
CA ASP A 571 -30.71 -0.43 17.08
C ASP A 571 -29.42 0.35 17.36
N ALA A 572 -28.27 -0.21 16.98
CA ALA A 572 -26.96 0.44 17.15
C ALA A 572 -26.85 1.72 16.32
N LEU A 573 -27.33 1.73 15.07
CA LEU A 573 -27.35 2.91 14.20
C LEU A 573 -28.29 4.00 14.74
N GLU A 574 -29.51 3.65 15.14
CA GLU A 574 -30.46 4.57 15.79
C GLU A 574 -29.87 5.20 17.06
N LEU A 575 -29.17 4.41 17.87
CA LEU A 575 -28.55 4.85 19.11
C LEU A 575 -27.44 5.90 18.89
N ILE A 576 -26.66 5.79 17.80
CA ILE A 576 -25.45 6.62 17.60
C ILE A 576 -25.54 7.69 16.51
N TYR A 577 -26.42 7.55 15.52
CA TYR A 577 -26.35 8.36 14.28
C TYR A 577 -26.50 9.87 14.50
N ASP A 578 -27.40 10.29 15.41
CA ASP A 578 -27.59 11.70 15.77
C ASP A 578 -26.46 12.26 16.66
N ARG A 579 -25.60 11.38 17.20
CA ARG A 579 -24.44 11.73 18.01
C ARG A 579 -23.15 11.78 17.16
N LEU A 580 -23.15 11.23 15.95
CA LEU A 580 -22.01 11.34 15.03
C LEU A 580 -21.78 12.82 14.66
N ALA A 581 -20.56 13.30 14.87
CA ALA A 581 -20.16 14.64 14.45
C ALA A 581 -20.06 14.75 12.92
N PRO A 582 -20.27 15.92 12.31
CA PRO A 582 -19.93 16.16 10.91
C PRO A 582 -18.48 15.75 10.63
N GLY A 583 -18.30 14.90 9.62
CA GLY A 583 -17.03 14.29 9.25
C GLY A 583 -16.65 13.01 10.01
N ALA A 584 -17.43 12.57 11.01
CA ALA A 584 -17.24 11.28 11.70
C ALA A 584 -17.45 10.09 10.77
N ILE A 585 -16.82 8.96 11.08
CA ILE A 585 -16.95 7.72 10.30
C ILE A 585 -17.61 6.67 11.19
N CYS A 586 -18.67 6.04 10.66
CA CYS A 586 -19.27 4.84 11.23
C CYS A 586 -18.87 3.66 10.35
N VAL A 587 -18.22 2.66 10.93
CA VAL A 587 -17.91 1.37 10.29
C VAL A 587 -18.89 0.34 10.80
N VAL A 588 -19.44 -0.48 9.91
CA VAL A 588 -20.38 -1.56 10.23
C VAL A 588 -19.82 -2.88 9.68
N ASP A 589 -19.50 -3.81 10.56
CA ASP A 589 -18.86 -5.08 10.21
C ASP A 589 -19.86 -6.08 9.57
N ASP A 590 -19.33 -7.09 8.90
CA ASP A 590 -20.05 -8.13 8.13
C ASP A 590 -21.05 -7.66 7.06
N VAL A 591 -21.11 -6.36 6.79
CA VAL A 591 -21.79 -5.79 5.63
C VAL A 591 -21.13 -6.25 4.33
N THR A 592 -21.83 -7.16 3.63
CA THR A 592 -21.45 -7.67 2.32
C THR A 592 -22.45 -7.17 1.28
N SER A 593 -22.00 -6.54 0.19
CA SER A 593 -22.88 -6.05 -0.88
C SER A 593 -23.50 -7.19 -1.71
N PRO A 594 -24.74 -7.08 -2.24
CA PRO A 594 -25.38 -8.11 -3.06
C PRO A 594 -24.60 -8.57 -4.31
N ASP A 595 -23.69 -7.73 -4.83
CA ASP A 595 -22.81 -8.05 -5.95
C ASP A 595 -21.52 -8.79 -5.55
N LEU A 596 -21.23 -8.93 -4.25
CA LEU A 596 -20.05 -9.61 -3.73
C LEU A 596 -20.36 -11.07 -3.33
N PRO A 597 -19.40 -12.00 -3.54
CA PRO A 597 -19.49 -13.34 -2.96
C PRO A 597 -19.66 -13.23 -1.43
N ARG A 598 -20.52 -14.09 -0.85
CA ARG A 598 -20.91 -14.14 0.59
C ARG A 598 -22.02 -13.21 1.07
N HIS A 599 -22.68 -12.41 0.23
CA HIS A 599 -23.86 -11.62 0.67
C HIS A 599 -24.93 -12.47 1.41
N GLY A 600 -25.23 -13.66 0.90
CA GLY A 600 -26.14 -14.61 1.54
C GLY A 600 -25.62 -15.33 2.80
N ILE A 601 -24.55 -14.84 3.44
CA ILE A 601 -24.13 -15.29 4.78
C ILE A 601 -24.67 -14.32 5.85
N PHE A 602 -24.50 -13.00 5.68
CA PHE A 602 -25.02 -11.99 6.59
C PHE A 602 -25.81 -10.90 5.83
N PRO A 603 -26.94 -11.25 5.18
CA PRO A 603 -27.73 -10.28 4.42
C PRO A 603 -28.29 -9.17 5.32
N GLY A 604 -28.63 -9.50 6.58
CA GLY A 604 -29.23 -8.58 7.54
C GLY A 604 -28.40 -7.34 7.86
N ALA A 605 -27.07 -7.45 7.91
CA ALA A 605 -26.20 -6.29 8.19
C ALA A 605 -26.21 -5.26 7.05
N TYR A 606 -26.19 -5.73 5.80
CA TYR A 606 -26.30 -4.87 4.62
C TYR A 606 -27.70 -4.24 4.51
N ASP A 607 -28.75 -5.03 4.70
CA ASP A 607 -30.12 -4.56 4.61
C ASP A 607 -30.44 -3.52 5.71
N ALA A 608 -29.98 -3.73 6.94
CA ALA A 608 -30.11 -2.76 8.02
C ALA A 608 -29.43 -1.42 7.68
N CYS A 609 -28.20 -1.46 7.13
CA CYS A 609 -27.50 -0.25 6.70
C CYS A 609 -28.22 0.48 5.55
N ARG A 610 -28.70 -0.28 4.55
CA ARG A 610 -29.46 0.26 3.40
C ARG A 610 -30.75 0.94 3.86
N ASP A 611 -31.55 0.24 4.67
CA ASP A 611 -32.86 0.71 5.12
C ASP A 611 -32.69 1.90 6.07
N PHE A 612 -31.72 1.85 6.99
CA PHE A 612 -31.42 2.96 7.88
C PHE A 612 -30.93 4.19 7.12
N LEU A 613 -30.06 4.05 6.11
CA LEU A 613 -29.54 5.18 5.33
C LEU A 613 -30.52 5.70 4.27
N GLN A 614 -31.67 5.05 4.06
CA GLN A 614 -32.66 5.49 3.09
C GLN A 614 -33.16 6.92 3.39
N GLY A 615 -33.02 7.81 2.40
CA GLY A 615 -33.42 9.22 2.52
C GLY A 615 -32.47 10.11 3.34
N LYS A 616 -31.37 9.56 3.85
CA LYS A 616 -30.28 10.31 4.47
C LYS A 616 -29.23 10.73 3.40
N PRO A 617 -28.41 11.77 3.63
CA PRO A 617 -27.45 12.24 2.63
C PRO A 617 -26.16 11.40 2.58
N GLU A 618 -25.90 10.56 3.59
CA GLU A 618 -24.68 9.73 3.63
C GLU A 618 -24.76 8.50 2.71
N GLU A 619 -23.66 8.20 2.01
CA GLU A 619 -23.50 7.02 1.17
C GLU A 619 -22.79 5.88 1.92
N LEU A 620 -23.23 4.65 1.70
CA LEU A 620 -22.62 3.44 2.26
C LEU A 620 -21.53 2.91 1.31
N HIS A 621 -20.29 2.83 1.79
CA HIS A 621 -19.16 2.34 1.02
C HIS A 621 -18.68 0.99 1.56
N VAL A 622 -18.82 -0.07 0.78
CA VAL A 622 -18.34 -1.42 1.13
C VAL A 622 -16.83 -1.53 0.85
N LEU A 623 -16.08 -2.05 1.83
CA LEU A 623 -14.64 -2.28 1.78
C LEU A 623 -14.35 -3.78 1.89
N PRO A 624 -13.68 -4.39 0.89
CA PRO A 624 -13.15 -5.74 1.01
C PRO A 624 -11.88 -5.76 1.88
N ALA A 625 -11.69 -6.86 2.59
CA ALA A 625 -10.56 -7.17 3.45
C ALA A 625 -10.06 -8.59 3.11
N PRO A 626 -8.78 -8.80 2.73
CA PRO A 626 -8.26 -10.15 2.47
C PRO A 626 -8.26 -11.01 3.74
N HIS A 627 -8.82 -12.23 3.69
CA HIS A 627 -8.80 -13.16 4.83
C HIS A 627 -7.96 -14.43 4.55
N PRO A 628 -6.95 -14.75 5.37
CA PRO A 628 -5.93 -15.76 5.04
C PRO A 628 -6.40 -17.23 5.09
N THR A 629 -7.62 -17.53 5.55
CA THR A 629 -8.11 -18.93 5.70
C THR A 629 -9.19 -19.34 4.70
N ILE A 630 -9.70 -18.42 3.86
CA ILE A 630 -10.92 -18.66 3.08
C ILE A 630 -10.65 -19.35 1.71
N ASP A 631 -9.39 -19.56 1.34
CA ASP A 631 -9.02 -20.31 0.11
C ASP A 631 -9.49 -21.78 0.09
N ALA A 632 -9.95 -22.33 1.22
CA ALA A 632 -10.34 -23.74 1.36
C ALA A 632 -11.68 -24.12 0.71
N ILE A 633 -12.53 -23.16 0.27
CA ILE A 633 -13.85 -23.46 -0.31
C ILE A 633 -14.02 -22.79 -1.69
N GLY A 634 -13.64 -23.51 -2.75
CA GLY A 634 -14.12 -23.24 -4.10
C GLY A 634 -13.28 -22.33 -5.00
N GLY A 635 -12.05 -21.99 -4.63
CA GLY A 635 -11.08 -21.39 -5.57
C GLY A 635 -11.37 -19.94 -5.99
N ARG A 636 -12.12 -19.18 -5.19
CA ARG A 636 -12.15 -17.71 -5.25
C ARG A 636 -11.53 -17.19 -3.95
N GLY A 637 -10.54 -16.32 -4.06
CA GLY A 637 -9.89 -15.72 -2.88
C GLY A 637 -10.95 -15.08 -1.99
N GLY A 638 -10.97 -15.48 -0.72
CA GLY A 638 -12.04 -15.08 0.17
C GLY A 638 -11.76 -13.76 0.85
N TYR A 639 -12.55 -12.76 0.49
CA TYR A 639 -12.59 -11.49 1.18
C TYR A 639 -13.60 -11.57 2.32
N GLU A 640 -13.20 -11.05 3.48
CA GLU A 640 -14.12 -10.44 4.44
C GLU A 640 -14.59 -9.09 3.89
N THR A 641 -15.74 -8.60 4.33
CA THR A 641 -16.25 -7.29 3.95
C THR A 641 -16.92 -6.61 5.11
N HIS A 642 -16.75 -5.29 5.17
CA HIS A 642 -17.54 -4.41 6.00
C HIS A 642 -17.81 -3.13 5.25
N ALA A 643 -18.71 -2.29 5.76
CA ALA A 643 -19.00 -1.01 5.16
C ALA A 643 -18.66 0.14 6.08
N TYR A 644 -18.55 1.34 5.51
CA TYR A 644 -18.55 2.56 6.29
C TYR A 644 -19.37 3.64 5.60
N PHE A 645 -19.87 4.58 6.38
CA PHE A 645 -20.35 5.86 5.88
C PHE A 645 -19.67 7.00 6.65
N GLN A 646 -19.56 8.17 6.01
CA GLN A 646 -19.03 9.38 6.66
C GLN A 646 -20.20 10.36 6.89
N LYS A 647 -20.44 10.73 8.15
CA LYS A 647 -21.44 11.74 8.54
C LYS A 647 -21.13 13.07 7.86
N ILE A 648 -22.14 13.72 7.27
CA ILE A 648 -21.98 14.97 6.50
C ILE A 648 -22.15 16.21 7.39
#